data_AF-A0A9D6CJE6-F1
#
_entry.id   AF-A0A9D6CJE6-F1
#
_cell.length_a   1.000
_cell.length_b   1.000
_cell.length_c   1.000
_cell.angle_alpha   90.00
_cell.angle_beta   90.00
_cell.angle_gamma   90.00
#
_symmetry.space_group_name_H-M   'P 1'
#
loop_
_entity.id
_entity.type
_entity.pdbx_description
1 polymer ?
#
loop_
_entity_poly.entity_id
_entity_poly.type
_entity_poly.pdbx_seq_one_letter_code
_entity_poly.pdbx_strand_id
1 'polypeptide(L)'
;MSATRALLAFLRALVLGLAILAPASFTAVAGAQGGPQMVPGPLTTKRLERLLKLYVSPSADEASAIDAAHASYLERFRTELEPEIRALSGSMGGGMPSRQELDRFLRESARLGAKVGEADAAFLAAAEAAVPESRRAGFERIREARERQRALSGLARMAPMMFGGGGSFVDIADLLARDAVTGSVPPERRAEFDALLRQQEIRTLAQARGYGEAVRKSMGDFLEEMVALQNEMMESMRAASEGAGAGGGEGDAEKAAEAAQAASIGAMQRMMEVQRKHGATPRRQIAANFAANKSALSQFSEIVPETALLDLRIDLATRSAGMSRLMMGAIGVDLGADPRALARRLRRDESISAEARAALPELIDRWRREQAALTERGAELSLDLDPSALMSFAPGMAAPDAATQAKIEELRSTGEKAESSNQRVFAEIAQLLGEDASRYLQSYEMGGEQGAAGGGGTRRYLVVDSSEPGEAPAEADPTAINSVSLAATASAPPAPTAGEILAVLAPFGVDEAQSELVRVIVEDWREREWNARVAAIGERLEAAWSKAFDSNVDPSTWGAIHAARRELASAILAADSALCADLAPALGFTVEGPEMTAVRLVRLASLKPMQGFGAMDGARVTNPARVVALARVEPSVAADVFRKSADAWSALLAELPSWLEREIERQREFDELSRVSTASASDSDDIDWEKARRAGERYGELMRESARASAENATRVTETLDAAIAAATESETVRAQLRRARLELSHPEIYRKSDNASHQIEAALGIEDLADSERARLEALAADYAAAYDAFSEQIVALALPAPGTGETDWREYQRVAEEANNARFQRNERTEKARAEVRRILGDERAARIRGLVPDEDAAARARRERGFDPFAEDDD
;
A
#
# COMPACT_ATOMS: atom_id res chain seq x y z
N MET A 1 -14.30 -39.84 -25.73
CA MET A 1 -14.55 -39.22 -24.41
C MET A 1 -15.68 -38.21 -24.56
N SER A 2 -16.69 -38.21 -23.69
CA SER A 2 -17.82 -37.28 -23.82
C SER A 2 -17.41 -35.87 -23.37
N ALA A 3 -17.92 -34.84 -24.04
CA ALA A 3 -17.73 -33.42 -23.69
C ALA A 3 -18.05 -33.10 -22.21
N THR A 4 -18.88 -33.92 -21.57
CA THR A 4 -19.20 -33.86 -20.14
C THR A 4 -18.00 -34.17 -19.24
N ARG A 5 -17.12 -35.11 -19.63
CA ARG A 5 -15.90 -35.49 -18.88
C ARG A 5 -14.84 -34.41 -18.93
N ALA A 6 -14.70 -33.74 -20.08
CA ALA A 6 -13.78 -32.62 -20.28
C ALA A 6 -14.24 -31.39 -19.47
N LEU A 7 -15.54 -31.08 -19.50
CA LEU A 7 -16.13 -29.99 -18.71
C LEU A 7 -16.02 -30.22 -17.19
N LEU A 8 -16.23 -31.45 -16.71
CA LEU A 8 -16.06 -31.76 -15.29
C LEU A 8 -14.60 -31.69 -14.84
N ALA A 9 -13.65 -32.20 -15.64
CA ALA A 9 -12.22 -32.11 -15.34
C ALA A 9 -11.73 -30.65 -15.34
N PHE A 10 -12.22 -29.83 -16.28
CA PHE A 10 -11.99 -28.39 -16.35
C PHE A 10 -12.47 -27.64 -15.12
N LEU A 11 -13.72 -27.85 -14.72
CA LEU A 11 -14.26 -27.24 -13.50
C LEU A 11 -13.53 -27.75 -12.25
N ARG A 12 -12.93 -28.96 -12.26
CA ARG A 12 -12.21 -29.54 -11.12
C ARG A 12 -10.86 -28.88 -10.89
N ALA A 13 -10.09 -28.74 -11.96
CA ALA A 13 -8.75 -28.16 -11.92
C ALA A 13 -8.80 -26.64 -11.83
N LEU A 14 -9.83 -25.99 -12.39
CA LEU A 14 -10.08 -24.56 -12.20
C LEU A 14 -10.48 -24.26 -10.75
N VAL A 15 -11.38 -25.05 -10.16
CA VAL A 15 -11.77 -24.91 -8.74
C VAL A 15 -10.62 -25.28 -7.81
N LEU A 16 -9.81 -26.32 -8.07
CA LEU A 16 -8.63 -26.62 -7.26
C LEU A 16 -7.52 -25.56 -7.44
N GLY A 17 -7.27 -25.11 -8.66
CA GLY A 17 -6.27 -24.08 -8.97
C GLY A 17 -6.64 -22.73 -8.35
N LEU A 18 -7.90 -22.30 -8.47
CA LEU A 18 -8.41 -21.10 -7.81
C LEU A 18 -8.53 -21.29 -6.29
N ALA A 19 -8.92 -22.46 -5.78
CA ALA A 19 -8.99 -22.72 -4.33
C ALA A 19 -7.61 -22.93 -3.67
N ILE A 20 -6.56 -23.20 -4.43
CA ILE A 20 -5.18 -23.29 -3.92
C ILE A 20 -4.45 -21.95 -4.12
N LEU A 21 -4.56 -21.30 -5.28
CA LEU A 21 -3.81 -20.06 -5.58
C LEU A 21 -4.51 -18.79 -5.07
N ALA A 22 -5.84 -18.69 -5.14
CA ALA A 22 -6.53 -17.47 -4.69
C ALA A 22 -6.53 -17.38 -3.15
N PRO A 23 -6.91 -18.43 -2.38
CA PRO A 23 -6.72 -18.42 -0.94
C PRO A 23 -5.26 -18.26 -0.58
N ALA A 24 -4.29 -19.03 -1.10
CA ALA A 24 -2.90 -18.87 -0.66
C ALA A 24 -2.35 -17.45 -0.85
N SER A 25 -2.73 -16.73 -1.90
CA SER A 25 -2.31 -15.34 -2.14
C SER A 25 -3.03 -14.35 -1.20
N PHE A 26 -4.34 -14.52 -0.97
CA PHE A 26 -5.12 -13.66 -0.07
C PHE A 26 -4.95 -14.02 1.42
N THR A 27 -4.72 -15.28 1.76
CA THR A 27 -4.45 -15.82 3.10
C THR A 27 -3.01 -15.61 3.51
N ALA A 28 -2.05 -15.56 2.58
CA ALA A 28 -0.66 -15.22 2.91
C ALA A 28 -0.48 -13.74 3.30
N VAL A 29 -1.28 -12.85 2.73
CA VAL A 29 -1.29 -11.44 3.17
C VAL A 29 -2.17 -11.27 4.41
N ALA A 30 -3.36 -11.89 4.45
CA ALA A 30 -4.26 -11.81 5.60
C ALA A 30 -3.71 -12.48 6.87
N GLY A 31 -2.95 -13.58 6.73
CA GLY A 31 -2.41 -14.35 7.85
C GLY A 31 -1.17 -13.75 8.51
N ALA A 32 -0.44 -12.85 7.83
CA ALA A 32 0.65 -12.07 8.42
C ALA A 32 0.17 -10.72 9.00
N GLN A 33 -0.97 -10.22 8.54
CA GLN A 33 -1.60 -9.00 9.07
C GLN A 33 -2.52 -9.27 10.29
N GLY A 34 -2.99 -10.51 10.48
CA GLY A 34 -4.03 -10.85 11.47
C GLY A 34 -3.58 -11.11 12.91
N GLY A 35 -2.34 -11.58 13.15
CA GLY A 35 -1.88 -12.02 14.49
C GLY A 35 -2.02 -10.95 15.58
N PRO A 36 -1.40 -9.76 15.42
CA PRO A 36 -1.47 -8.69 16.41
C PRO A 36 -2.88 -8.13 16.63
N GLN A 37 -3.79 -8.36 15.68
CA GLN A 37 -5.12 -7.75 15.67
C GLN A 37 -6.19 -8.59 16.34
N MET A 38 -5.87 -9.80 16.83
CA MET A 38 -6.82 -10.71 17.49
C MET A 38 -7.33 -10.17 18.84
N VAL A 39 -6.59 -9.26 19.45
CA VAL A 39 -6.92 -8.56 20.70
C VAL A 39 -6.66 -7.06 20.53
N PRO A 40 -7.19 -6.19 21.41
CA PRO A 40 -6.90 -4.77 21.30
C PRO A 40 -5.40 -4.46 21.50
N GLY A 41 -4.80 -3.75 20.55
CA GLY A 41 -3.45 -3.19 20.68
C GLY A 41 -3.36 -2.08 21.74
N PRO A 42 -2.18 -1.57 22.09
CA PRO A 42 -2.02 -0.53 23.10
C PRO A 42 -2.70 0.79 22.68
N LEU A 43 -2.95 1.70 23.63
CA LEU A 43 -3.26 3.09 23.30
C LEU A 43 -1.99 3.77 22.78
N THR A 44 -1.95 4.17 21.52
CA THR A 44 -0.77 4.80 20.87
C THR A 44 -0.57 6.25 21.33
N THR A 45 0.66 6.77 21.26
CA THR A 45 0.95 8.17 21.64
C THR A 45 0.09 9.12 20.82
N LYS A 46 0.02 8.92 19.50
CA LYS A 46 -0.77 9.75 18.60
C LYS A 46 -2.24 9.82 19.01
N ARG A 47 -2.84 8.65 19.28
CA ARG A 47 -4.25 8.57 19.67
C ARG A 47 -4.49 9.20 21.03
N LEU A 48 -3.62 8.94 22.01
CA LEU A 48 -3.69 9.55 23.33
C LEU A 48 -3.68 11.08 23.22
N GLU A 49 -2.74 11.65 22.46
CA GLU A 49 -2.66 13.10 22.27
C GLU A 49 -3.90 13.70 21.62
N ARG A 50 -4.46 13.04 20.59
CA ARG A 50 -5.71 13.48 19.94
C ARG A 50 -6.85 13.55 20.98
N LEU A 51 -6.98 12.51 21.80
CA LEU A 51 -8.02 12.43 22.84
C LEU A 51 -7.76 13.43 23.97
N LEU A 52 -6.51 13.64 24.37
CA LEU A 52 -6.13 14.65 25.36
C LEU A 52 -6.43 16.06 24.85
N LYS A 53 -6.04 16.41 23.61
CA LYS A 53 -6.32 17.71 23.00
C LYS A 53 -7.83 17.99 23.02
N LEU A 54 -8.64 17.00 22.65
CA LEU A 54 -10.09 17.15 22.54
C LEU A 54 -10.81 17.26 23.89
N TYR A 55 -10.50 16.38 24.86
CA TYR A 55 -11.30 16.25 26.08
C TYR A 55 -10.69 16.85 27.33
N VAL A 56 -9.37 17.07 27.35
CA VAL A 56 -8.63 17.47 28.56
C VAL A 56 -7.90 18.79 28.35
N SER A 57 -7.26 18.99 27.20
CA SER A 57 -6.35 20.12 26.91
C SER A 57 -5.34 20.33 28.05
N PRO A 58 -4.42 19.37 28.29
CA PRO A 58 -3.44 19.48 29.36
C PRO A 58 -2.47 20.66 29.12
N SER A 59 -1.96 21.25 30.20
CA SER A 59 -0.80 22.16 30.15
C SER A 59 0.48 21.39 29.84
N ALA A 60 1.58 22.09 29.58
CA ALA A 60 2.86 21.46 29.24
C ALA A 60 3.37 20.51 30.33
N ASP A 61 3.28 20.91 31.60
CA ASP A 61 3.72 20.09 32.75
C ASP A 61 2.83 18.86 32.93
N GLU A 62 1.51 19.03 32.77
CA GLU A 62 0.54 17.93 32.83
C GLU A 62 0.75 16.94 31.70
N ALA A 63 0.98 17.43 30.47
CA ALA A 63 1.29 16.59 29.31
C ALA A 63 2.57 15.80 29.54
N SER A 64 3.62 16.42 30.09
CA SER A 64 4.86 15.72 30.43
C SER A 64 4.65 14.62 31.47
N ALA A 65 3.81 14.84 32.48
CA ALA A 65 3.48 13.83 33.47
C ALA A 65 2.67 12.67 32.87
N ILE A 66 1.70 12.98 31.99
CA ILE A 66 0.91 11.97 31.27
C ILE A 66 1.79 11.14 30.34
N ASP A 67 2.76 11.75 29.63
CA ASP A 67 3.70 11.06 28.75
C ASP A 67 4.58 10.07 29.53
N ALA A 68 5.02 10.43 30.74
CA ALA A 68 5.78 9.53 31.61
C ALA A 68 4.94 8.32 32.06
N ALA A 69 3.67 8.53 32.40
CA ALA A 69 2.74 7.46 32.70
C ALA A 69 2.47 6.57 31.47
N HIS A 70 2.36 7.19 30.29
CA HIS A 70 2.14 6.49 29.03
C HIS A 70 3.35 5.67 28.60
N ALA A 71 4.57 6.19 28.77
CA ALA A 71 5.80 5.43 28.54
C ALA A 71 5.88 4.17 29.42
N SER A 72 5.49 4.29 30.70
CA SER A 72 5.43 3.15 31.62
C SER A 72 4.37 2.14 31.20
N TYR A 73 3.21 2.60 30.71
CA TYR A 73 2.16 1.76 30.15
C TYR A 73 2.63 0.98 28.91
N LEU A 74 3.29 1.63 27.95
CA LEU A 74 3.81 0.98 26.75
C LEU A 74 4.90 -0.04 27.07
N GLU A 75 5.78 0.27 28.03
CA GLU A 75 6.82 -0.66 28.47
C GLU A 75 6.21 -1.91 29.11
N ARG A 76 5.20 -1.73 29.97
CA ARG A 76 4.43 -2.84 30.52
C ARG A 76 3.74 -3.65 29.42
N PHE A 77 3.15 -2.98 28.43
CA PHE A 77 2.49 -3.67 27.31
C PHE A 77 3.50 -4.55 26.54
N ARG A 78 4.68 -4.04 26.23
CA ARG A 78 5.75 -4.77 25.52
C ARG A 78 6.30 -5.95 26.31
N THR A 79 6.52 -5.76 27.61
CA THR A 79 7.19 -6.77 28.46
C THR A 79 6.24 -7.84 28.97
N GLU A 80 4.99 -7.49 29.29
CA GLU A 80 4.01 -8.41 29.88
C GLU A 80 2.96 -8.90 28.89
N LEU A 81 2.37 -8.00 28.09
CA LEU A 81 1.18 -8.32 27.28
C LEU A 81 1.55 -8.84 25.90
N GLU A 82 2.48 -8.19 25.20
CA GLU A 82 2.88 -8.56 23.84
C GLU A 82 3.33 -10.03 23.72
N PRO A 83 4.15 -10.60 24.64
CA PRO A 83 4.51 -12.01 24.57
C PRO A 83 3.31 -12.95 24.72
N GLU A 84 2.33 -12.60 25.55
CA GLU A 84 1.10 -13.41 25.68
C GLU A 84 0.20 -13.28 24.44
N ILE A 85 0.14 -12.10 23.82
CA ILE A 85 -0.60 -11.86 22.56
C ILE A 85 0.03 -12.66 21.42
N ARG A 86 1.37 -12.66 21.35
CA ARG A 86 2.13 -13.46 20.38
C ARG A 86 1.89 -14.95 20.58
N ALA A 87 1.92 -15.42 21.83
CA ALA A 87 1.62 -16.81 22.17
C ALA A 87 0.19 -17.21 21.77
N LEU A 88 -0.80 -16.31 21.96
CA LEU A 88 -2.16 -16.54 21.50
C LEU A 88 -2.24 -16.63 19.97
N SER A 89 -1.53 -15.75 19.25
CA SER A 89 -1.51 -15.75 17.78
C SER A 89 -0.93 -17.05 17.23
N GLY A 90 0.14 -17.55 17.83
CA GLY A 90 0.75 -18.84 17.49
C GLY A 90 -0.05 -20.08 17.94
N SER A 91 -1.08 -19.93 18.77
CA SER A 91 -1.91 -21.04 19.25
C SER A 91 -2.91 -21.56 18.20
N MET A 92 -3.27 -20.70 17.24
CA MET A 92 -4.03 -21.09 16.07
C MET A 92 -3.04 -21.69 15.06
N GLY A 93 -2.85 -23.01 15.12
CA GLY A 93 -1.98 -23.71 14.17
C GLY A 93 -2.36 -23.36 12.73
N GLY A 94 -1.43 -23.46 11.79
CA GLY A 94 -1.65 -23.09 10.37
C GLY A 94 -2.73 -23.89 9.62
N GLY A 95 -3.47 -24.77 10.30
CA GLY A 95 -4.64 -25.48 9.77
C GLY A 95 -5.95 -25.01 10.42
N MET A 96 -7.08 -25.57 9.99
CA MET A 96 -8.37 -25.30 10.63
C MET A 96 -8.32 -25.76 12.11
N PRO A 97 -8.55 -24.86 13.08
CA PRO A 97 -8.51 -25.22 14.49
C PRO A 97 -9.65 -26.18 14.83
N SER A 98 -9.38 -27.16 15.70
CA SER A 98 -10.43 -27.97 16.30
C SER A 98 -11.35 -27.12 17.18
N ARG A 99 -12.57 -27.60 17.45
CA ARG A 99 -13.50 -26.93 18.38
C ARG A 99 -12.87 -26.64 19.73
N GLN A 100 -12.07 -27.56 20.26
CA GLN A 100 -11.43 -27.40 21.56
C GLN A 100 -10.34 -26.32 21.54
N GLU A 101 -9.52 -26.27 20.48
CA GLU A 101 -8.50 -25.24 20.27
C GLU A 101 -9.15 -23.87 20.12
N LEU A 102 -10.26 -23.80 19.39
CA LEU A 102 -11.03 -22.57 19.25
C LEU A 102 -11.64 -22.09 20.57
N ASP A 103 -12.34 -22.96 21.32
CA ASP A 103 -12.93 -22.59 22.61
C ASP A 103 -11.86 -22.12 23.59
N ARG A 104 -10.67 -22.73 23.52
CA ARG A 104 -9.49 -22.27 24.24
C ARG A 104 -9.04 -20.89 23.74
N PHE A 105 -8.88 -20.71 22.44
CA PHE A 105 -8.50 -19.45 21.82
C PHE A 105 -9.45 -18.30 22.20
N LEU A 106 -10.77 -18.49 22.11
CA LEU A 106 -11.77 -17.49 22.46
C LEU A 106 -11.70 -17.10 23.95
N ARG A 107 -11.48 -18.08 24.84
CA ARG A 107 -11.29 -17.83 26.27
C ARG A 107 -9.99 -17.09 26.56
N GLU A 108 -8.90 -17.48 25.91
CA GLU A 108 -7.59 -16.84 26.08
C GLU A 108 -7.60 -15.40 25.51
N SER A 109 -8.25 -15.19 24.36
CA SER A 109 -8.50 -13.86 23.77
C SER A 109 -9.31 -12.98 24.73
N ALA A 110 -10.39 -13.49 25.31
CA ALA A 110 -11.18 -12.75 26.29
C ALA A 110 -10.37 -12.41 27.56
N ARG A 111 -9.57 -13.36 28.06
CA ARG A 111 -8.67 -13.15 29.21
C ARG A 111 -7.64 -12.05 28.91
N LEU A 112 -7.03 -12.07 27.73
CA LEU A 112 -6.07 -11.03 27.32
C LEU A 112 -6.75 -9.68 27.13
N GLY A 113 -7.92 -9.63 26.51
CA GLY A 113 -8.72 -8.41 26.41
C GLY A 113 -9.03 -7.79 27.78
N ALA A 114 -9.30 -8.62 28.80
CA ALA A 114 -9.48 -8.15 30.17
C ALA A 114 -8.19 -7.58 30.78
N LYS A 115 -7.04 -8.25 30.59
CA LYS A 115 -5.73 -7.76 31.05
C LYS A 115 -5.34 -6.43 30.39
N VAL A 116 -5.54 -6.29 29.08
CA VAL A 116 -5.38 -5.01 28.38
C VAL A 116 -6.31 -3.96 28.99
N GLY A 117 -7.55 -4.36 29.31
CA GLY A 117 -8.51 -3.53 30.01
C GLY A 117 -8.03 -2.96 31.34
N GLU A 118 -7.43 -3.81 32.16
CA GLU A 118 -6.84 -3.44 33.45
C GLU A 118 -5.62 -2.52 33.28
N ALA A 119 -4.74 -2.81 32.31
CA ALA A 119 -3.59 -1.96 32.01
C ALA A 119 -4.02 -0.55 31.56
N ASP A 120 -5.01 -0.46 30.67
CA ASP A 120 -5.60 0.82 30.24
C ASP A 120 -6.20 1.59 31.42
N ALA A 121 -6.94 0.91 32.30
CA ALA A 121 -7.56 1.54 33.47
C ALA A 121 -6.52 2.09 34.45
N ALA A 122 -5.45 1.33 34.70
CA ALA A 122 -4.35 1.75 35.56
C ALA A 122 -3.61 2.97 34.99
N PHE A 123 -3.32 2.95 33.69
CA PHE A 123 -2.71 4.09 32.99
C PHE A 123 -3.60 5.34 33.06
N LEU A 124 -4.88 5.22 32.69
CA LEU A 124 -5.79 6.37 32.66
C LEU A 124 -6.08 6.93 34.05
N ALA A 125 -6.05 6.11 35.10
CA ALA A 125 -6.13 6.60 36.47
C ALA A 125 -4.89 7.41 36.88
N ALA A 126 -3.69 6.96 36.48
CA ALA A 126 -2.44 7.70 36.71
C ALA A 126 -2.41 9.03 35.95
N ALA A 127 -2.86 9.02 34.68
CA ALA A 127 -2.97 10.22 33.86
C ALA A 127 -4.02 11.21 34.40
N GLU A 128 -5.18 10.72 34.87
CA GLU A 128 -6.21 11.56 35.49
C GLU A 128 -5.72 12.23 36.78
N ALA A 129 -4.87 11.54 37.56
CA ALA A 129 -4.29 12.11 38.77
C ALA A 129 -3.33 13.29 38.48
N ALA A 130 -2.78 13.38 37.27
CA ALA A 130 -1.91 14.47 36.84
C ALA A 130 -2.67 15.75 36.47
N VAL A 131 -4.00 15.72 36.34
CA VAL A 131 -4.82 16.89 35.98
C VAL A 131 -5.72 17.36 37.13
N PRO A 132 -6.07 18.66 37.18
CA PRO A 132 -6.98 19.20 38.20
C PRO A 132 -8.40 18.64 38.04
N GLU A 133 -9.12 18.61 39.16
CA GLU A 133 -10.47 18.02 39.27
C GLU A 133 -11.46 18.53 38.21
N SER A 134 -11.38 19.83 37.87
CA SER A 134 -12.26 20.46 36.86
C SER A 134 -12.15 19.85 35.45
N ARG A 135 -11.04 19.19 35.12
CA ARG A 135 -10.80 18.56 33.82
C ARG A 135 -10.86 17.04 33.84
N ARG A 136 -11.06 16.41 35.01
CA ARG A 136 -11.10 14.95 35.15
C ARG A 136 -12.25 14.29 34.40
N ALA A 137 -13.37 14.99 34.22
CA ALA A 137 -14.49 14.50 33.40
C ALA A 137 -14.08 14.17 31.95
N GLY A 138 -13.03 14.83 31.41
CA GLY A 138 -12.47 14.51 30.10
C GLY A 138 -11.91 13.10 30.02
N PHE A 139 -11.30 12.59 31.10
CA PHE A 139 -10.75 11.23 31.14
C PHE A 139 -11.81 10.13 31.06
N GLU A 140 -13.03 10.40 31.51
CA GLU A 140 -14.14 9.45 31.32
C GLU A 140 -14.47 9.26 29.84
N ARG A 141 -14.46 10.35 29.06
CA ARG A 141 -14.65 10.28 27.60
C ARG A 141 -13.48 9.54 26.92
N ILE A 142 -12.25 9.70 27.42
CA ILE A 142 -11.09 8.94 26.95
C ILE A 142 -11.27 7.44 27.22
N ARG A 143 -11.74 7.06 28.43
CA ARG A 143 -12.02 5.65 28.78
C ARG A 143 -13.08 5.06 27.86
N GLU A 144 -14.17 5.78 27.62
CA GLU A 144 -15.23 5.32 26.72
C GLU A 144 -14.74 5.21 25.27
N ALA A 145 -13.94 6.16 24.78
CA ALA A 145 -13.34 6.09 23.46
C ALA A 145 -12.42 4.87 23.32
N ARG A 146 -11.60 4.61 24.34
CA ARG A 146 -10.74 3.42 24.39
C ARG A 146 -11.57 2.13 24.45
N GLU A 147 -12.67 2.14 25.18
CA GLU A 147 -13.57 0.99 25.24
C GLU A 147 -14.22 0.69 23.88
N ARG A 148 -14.65 1.72 23.13
CA ARG A 148 -15.12 1.57 21.75
C ARG A 148 -14.06 0.92 20.87
N GLN A 149 -12.81 1.39 20.94
CA GLN A 149 -11.69 0.79 20.21
C GLN A 149 -11.55 -0.69 20.55
N ARG A 150 -11.54 -1.07 21.84
CA ARG A 150 -11.42 -2.47 22.25
C ARG A 150 -12.58 -3.32 21.71
N ALA A 151 -13.81 -2.82 21.81
CA ALA A 151 -15.00 -3.53 21.32
C ALA A 151 -15.01 -3.73 19.80
N LEU A 152 -14.37 -2.84 19.05
CA LEU A 152 -14.28 -2.88 17.58
C LEU A 152 -12.97 -3.51 17.06
N SER A 153 -12.02 -3.80 17.94
CA SER A 153 -10.79 -4.54 17.62
C SER A 153 -11.00 -6.06 17.66
N GLY A 154 -9.96 -6.85 17.41
CA GLY A 154 -10.07 -8.30 17.57
C GLY A 154 -10.91 -8.95 16.48
N LEU A 155 -11.66 -9.97 16.91
CA LEU A 155 -12.63 -10.68 16.09
C LEU A 155 -13.67 -9.76 15.45
N ALA A 156 -14.04 -8.65 16.09
CA ALA A 156 -15.01 -7.70 15.56
C ALA A 156 -14.52 -7.07 14.24
N ARG A 157 -13.22 -6.76 14.17
CA ARG A 157 -12.59 -6.18 12.98
C ARG A 157 -12.47 -7.17 11.84
N MET A 158 -12.17 -8.43 12.14
CA MET A 158 -11.99 -9.48 11.13
C MET A 158 -13.31 -10.13 10.68
N ALA A 159 -14.39 -9.91 11.42
CA ALA A 159 -15.70 -10.51 11.14
C ALA A 159 -16.16 -10.33 9.68
N PRO A 160 -16.04 -9.14 9.04
CA PRO A 160 -16.41 -9.00 7.64
C PRO A 160 -15.64 -9.96 6.72
N MET A 161 -14.34 -10.17 6.94
CA MET A 161 -13.55 -11.12 6.15
C MET A 161 -13.99 -12.57 6.38
N MET A 162 -14.19 -12.98 7.65
CA MET A 162 -14.55 -14.36 7.98
C MET A 162 -15.95 -14.76 7.49
N PHE A 163 -16.88 -13.81 7.42
CA PHE A 163 -18.26 -14.05 6.99
C PHE A 163 -18.50 -13.76 5.50
N GLY A 164 -17.46 -13.90 4.67
CA GLY A 164 -17.56 -13.83 3.20
C GLY A 164 -17.46 -12.43 2.60
N GLY A 165 -17.04 -11.44 3.38
CA GLY A 165 -16.90 -10.04 2.95
C GLY A 165 -17.99 -9.13 3.54
N GLY A 166 -17.98 -7.87 3.08
CA GLY A 166 -18.97 -6.87 3.46
C GLY A 166 -18.36 -5.60 4.03
N GLY A 167 -19.26 -4.77 4.57
CA GLY A 167 -18.91 -3.50 5.17
C GLY A 167 -18.22 -3.59 6.52
N SER A 168 -17.83 -2.43 7.06
CA SER A 168 -17.19 -2.31 8.37
C SER A 168 -17.98 -1.42 9.31
N PHE A 169 -17.94 -1.73 10.60
CA PHE A 169 -18.50 -0.87 11.63
C PHE A 169 -17.64 0.41 11.73
N VAL A 170 -18.27 1.58 11.77
CA VAL A 170 -17.57 2.87 11.84
C VAL A 170 -17.85 3.56 13.16
N ASP A 171 -16.78 3.89 13.90
CA ASP A 171 -16.84 4.77 15.06
C ASP A 171 -16.95 6.24 14.59
N ILE A 172 -18.19 6.72 14.45
CA ILE A 172 -18.43 8.11 14.01
C ILE A 172 -17.93 9.14 15.02
N ALA A 173 -17.86 8.79 16.31
CA ALA A 173 -17.33 9.71 17.32
C ALA A 173 -15.83 9.90 17.13
N ASP A 174 -15.09 8.83 16.76
CA ASP A 174 -13.67 8.95 16.40
C ASP A 174 -13.46 9.80 15.14
N LEU A 175 -14.31 9.65 14.11
CA LEU A 175 -14.25 10.50 12.91
C LEU A 175 -14.53 11.98 13.21
N LEU A 176 -15.55 12.26 14.04
CA LEU A 176 -15.90 13.61 14.45
C LEU A 176 -14.85 14.24 15.38
N ALA A 177 -14.10 13.42 16.13
CA ALA A 177 -13.05 13.86 17.05
C ALA A 177 -11.74 14.29 16.34
N ARG A 178 -11.64 14.13 15.02
CA ARG A 178 -10.43 14.49 14.25
C ARG A 178 -10.26 16.01 14.18
N ASP A 179 -9.00 16.45 14.06
CA ASP A 179 -8.67 17.88 14.06
C ASP A 179 -9.27 18.61 12.85
N ALA A 180 -9.35 17.94 11.69
CA ALA A 180 -10.00 18.48 10.49
C ALA A 180 -11.47 18.85 10.70
N VAL A 181 -12.17 18.15 11.60
CA VAL A 181 -13.56 18.44 11.94
C VAL A 181 -13.59 19.44 13.07
N THR A 182 -12.98 19.11 14.21
CA THR A 182 -13.05 19.91 15.44
C THR A 182 -12.43 21.30 15.27
N GLY A 183 -11.33 21.41 14.52
CA GLY A 183 -10.68 22.67 14.14
C GLY A 183 -11.50 23.51 13.16
N SER A 184 -12.39 22.89 12.38
CA SER A 184 -13.29 23.59 11.45
C SER A 184 -14.55 24.16 12.13
N VAL A 185 -14.86 23.73 13.36
CA VAL A 185 -16.04 24.20 14.10
C VAL A 185 -15.82 25.63 14.60
N PRO A 186 -16.71 26.58 14.26
CA PRO A 186 -16.64 27.95 14.76
C PRO A 186 -16.61 28.00 16.29
N PRO A 187 -15.77 28.86 16.92
CA PRO A 187 -15.64 28.92 18.38
C PRO A 187 -16.97 29.02 19.14
N GLU A 188 -17.92 29.81 18.62
CA GLU A 188 -19.25 30.04 19.18
C GLU A 188 -20.18 28.81 19.12
N ARG A 189 -19.87 27.83 18.27
CA ARG A 189 -20.62 26.57 18.14
C ARG A 189 -19.96 25.38 18.84
N ARG A 190 -18.77 25.56 19.45
CA ARG A 190 -18.01 24.44 20.06
C ARG A 190 -18.76 23.72 21.18
N ALA A 191 -19.50 24.45 22.02
CA ALA A 191 -20.29 23.82 23.09
C ALA A 191 -21.45 22.97 22.55
N GLU A 192 -22.09 23.44 21.47
CA GLU A 192 -23.16 22.71 20.78
C GLU A 192 -22.62 21.47 20.08
N PHE A 193 -21.48 21.61 19.38
CA PHE A 193 -20.75 20.49 18.78
C PHE A 193 -20.40 19.43 19.83
N ASP A 194 -19.84 19.84 20.98
CA ASP A 194 -19.43 18.92 22.02
C ASP A 194 -20.61 18.15 22.64
N ALA A 195 -21.74 18.81 22.84
CA ALA A 195 -22.97 18.17 23.32
C ALA A 195 -23.47 17.11 22.34
N LEU A 196 -23.49 17.40 21.03
CA LEU A 196 -23.86 16.43 20.00
C LEU A 196 -22.83 15.30 19.91
N LEU A 197 -21.53 15.60 19.95
CA LEU A 197 -20.47 14.60 19.94
C LEU A 197 -20.64 13.64 21.13
N ARG A 198 -20.93 14.17 22.32
CA ARG A 198 -21.19 13.36 23.52
C ARG A 198 -22.37 12.40 23.33
N GLN A 199 -23.45 12.85 22.68
CA GLN A 199 -24.58 11.97 22.35
C GLN A 199 -24.14 10.84 21.40
N GLN A 200 -23.31 11.14 20.40
CA GLN A 200 -22.80 10.13 19.47
C GLN A 200 -21.82 9.15 20.13
N GLU A 201 -20.98 9.60 21.08
CA GLU A 201 -20.09 8.74 21.85
C GLU A 201 -20.85 7.64 22.59
N ILE A 202 -21.90 8.03 23.33
CA ILE A 202 -22.73 7.11 24.13
C ILE A 202 -23.45 6.11 23.21
N ARG A 203 -24.07 6.60 22.12
CA ARG A 203 -24.75 5.74 21.14
C ARG A 203 -23.78 4.74 20.52
N THR A 204 -22.63 5.23 20.05
CA THR A 204 -21.65 4.40 19.34
C THR A 204 -21.04 3.36 20.27
N LEU A 205 -20.81 3.69 21.54
CA LEU A 205 -20.35 2.72 22.54
C LEU A 205 -21.36 1.60 22.79
N ALA A 206 -22.64 1.94 22.93
CA ALA A 206 -23.68 0.92 23.06
C ALA A 206 -23.75 0.00 21.82
N GLN A 207 -23.68 0.58 20.62
CA GLN A 207 -23.67 -0.18 19.37
C GLN A 207 -22.42 -1.07 19.24
N ALA A 208 -21.23 -0.56 19.59
CA ALA A 208 -19.98 -1.30 19.51
C ALA A 208 -19.97 -2.51 20.46
N ARG A 209 -20.44 -2.36 21.70
CA ARG A 209 -20.60 -3.48 22.64
C ARG A 209 -21.54 -4.55 22.08
N GLY A 210 -22.70 -4.15 21.57
CA GLY A 210 -23.67 -5.06 20.97
C GLY A 210 -23.15 -5.76 19.70
N TYR A 211 -22.33 -5.06 18.91
CA TYR A 211 -21.66 -5.65 17.74
C TYR A 211 -20.59 -6.67 18.14
N GLY A 212 -19.70 -6.32 19.06
CA GLY A 212 -18.65 -7.23 19.54
C GLY A 212 -19.20 -8.49 20.22
N GLU A 213 -20.35 -8.41 20.91
CA GLU A 213 -21.05 -9.58 21.44
C GLU A 213 -21.65 -10.45 20.32
N ALA A 214 -22.36 -9.84 19.37
CA ALA A 214 -22.96 -10.54 18.26
C ALA A 214 -21.92 -11.24 17.38
N VAL A 215 -20.77 -10.61 17.12
CA VAL A 215 -19.66 -11.21 16.39
C VAL A 215 -19.10 -12.42 17.14
N ARG A 216 -18.79 -12.30 18.44
CA ARG A 216 -18.26 -13.42 19.22
C ARG A 216 -19.20 -14.62 19.20
N LYS A 217 -20.50 -14.38 19.36
CA LYS A 217 -21.51 -15.43 19.26
C LYS A 217 -21.53 -16.05 17.85
N SER A 218 -21.65 -15.22 16.82
CA SER A 218 -21.70 -15.69 15.42
C SER A 218 -20.45 -16.46 15.02
N MET A 219 -19.28 -16.09 15.57
CA MET A 219 -18.02 -16.79 15.33
C MET A 219 -18.00 -18.19 15.96
N GLY A 220 -18.48 -18.31 17.19
CA GLY A 220 -18.62 -19.62 17.85
C GLY A 220 -19.55 -20.55 17.06
N ASP A 221 -20.73 -20.04 16.69
CA ASP A 221 -21.73 -20.80 15.92
C ASP A 221 -21.22 -21.16 14.51
N PHE A 222 -20.53 -20.22 13.83
CA PHE A 222 -19.91 -20.42 12.52
C PHE A 222 -18.88 -21.55 12.53
N LEU A 223 -17.96 -21.53 13.49
CA LEU A 223 -16.89 -22.50 13.53
C LEU A 223 -17.36 -23.88 13.96
N GLU A 224 -18.38 -23.98 14.82
CA GLU A 224 -19.03 -25.24 15.14
C GLU A 224 -19.60 -25.90 13.86
N GLU A 225 -20.28 -25.13 13.02
CA GLU A 225 -20.82 -25.62 11.74
C GLU A 225 -19.72 -25.92 10.71
N MET A 226 -18.64 -25.15 10.67
CA MET A 226 -17.50 -25.41 9.78
C MET A 226 -16.77 -26.71 10.13
N VAL A 227 -16.58 -27.02 11.42
CA VAL A 227 -15.98 -28.30 11.86
C VAL A 227 -16.88 -29.47 11.47
N ALA A 228 -18.20 -29.33 11.63
CA ALA A 228 -19.15 -30.35 11.20
C ALA A 228 -19.05 -30.58 9.68
N LEU A 229 -19.05 -29.50 8.90
CA LEU A 229 -18.93 -29.54 7.44
C LEU A 229 -17.62 -30.19 6.98
N GLN A 230 -16.51 -29.91 7.65
CA GLN A 230 -15.22 -30.52 7.35
C GLN A 230 -15.23 -32.03 7.61
N ASN A 231 -15.82 -32.48 8.72
CA ASN A 231 -15.95 -33.90 9.02
C ASN A 231 -16.81 -34.61 7.96
N GLU A 232 -17.94 -34.02 7.56
CA GLU A 232 -18.77 -34.54 6.46
C GLU A 232 -18.01 -34.62 5.13
N MET A 233 -17.19 -33.61 4.83
CA MET A 233 -16.36 -33.59 3.62
C MET A 233 -15.31 -34.69 3.64
N MET A 234 -14.61 -34.87 4.78
CA MET A 234 -13.64 -35.94 4.98
C MET A 234 -14.28 -37.33 4.84
N GLU A 235 -15.47 -37.54 5.42
CA GLU A 235 -16.23 -38.78 5.28
C GLU A 235 -16.65 -39.02 3.82
N SER A 236 -17.10 -37.96 3.12
CA SER A 236 -17.50 -38.05 1.70
C SER A 236 -16.31 -38.38 0.79
N MET A 237 -15.15 -37.75 1.02
CA MET A 237 -13.92 -38.03 0.27
C MET A 237 -13.42 -39.45 0.56
N ARG A 238 -13.50 -39.90 1.81
CA ARG A 238 -13.14 -41.27 2.18
C ARG A 238 -14.05 -42.28 1.48
N ALA A 239 -15.36 -42.07 1.51
CA ALA A 239 -16.32 -42.94 0.82
C ALA A 239 -16.06 -42.98 -0.70
N ALA A 240 -15.73 -41.84 -1.32
CA ALA A 240 -15.36 -41.79 -2.74
C ALA A 240 -14.06 -42.56 -3.03
N SER A 241 -13.06 -42.46 -2.15
CA SER A 241 -11.79 -43.21 -2.29
C SER A 241 -11.97 -44.72 -2.12
N GLU A 242 -12.80 -45.14 -1.17
CA GLU A 242 -13.09 -46.55 -0.91
C GLU A 242 -13.91 -47.15 -2.07
N GLY A 243 -14.82 -46.37 -2.67
CA GLY A 243 -15.56 -46.77 -3.87
C GLY A 243 -14.67 -46.93 -5.11
N ALA A 244 -13.63 -46.11 -5.27
CA ALA A 244 -12.69 -46.18 -6.39
C ALA A 244 -11.77 -47.42 -6.32
N GLY A 245 -11.41 -47.87 -5.11
CA GLY A 245 -10.51 -49.02 -4.92
C GLY A 245 -11.14 -50.39 -5.20
N ALA A 246 -12.47 -50.49 -5.25
CA ALA A 246 -13.20 -51.76 -5.38
C ALA A 246 -13.46 -52.20 -6.84
N GLY A 247 -13.46 -51.26 -7.79
CA GLY A 247 -13.71 -51.53 -9.21
C GLY A 247 -12.48 -51.15 -10.04
N GLY A 248 -11.66 -52.12 -10.44
CA GLY A 248 -10.43 -51.89 -11.22
C GLY A 248 -10.64 -51.40 -12.66
N GLY A 249 -11.82 -50.85 -12.98
CA GLY A 249 -12.17 -50.35 -14.31
C GLY A 249 -11.93 -48.84 -14.44
N GLU A 250 -11.39 -48.42 -15.58
CA GLU A 250 -11.15 -47.00 -15.93
C GLU A 250 -12.40 -46.11 -15.80
N GLY A 251 -13.60 -46.67 -15.94
CA GLY A 251 -14.87 -45.96 -15.73
C GLY A 251 -15.24 -45.68 -14.26
N ASP A 252 -14.67 -46.39 -13.30
CA ASP A 252 -14.95 -46.21 -11.87
C ASP A 252 -14.12 -45.06 -11.28
N ALA A 253 -12.89 -44.86 -11.78
CA ALA A 253 -12.03 -43.74 -11.41
C ALA A 253 -12.64 -42.38 -11.80
N GLU A 254 -13.22 -42.31 -13.00
CA GLU A 254 -13.89 -41.10 -13.48
C GLU A 254 -15.11 -40.76 -12.61
N LYS A 255 -16.01 -41.72 -12.37
CA LYS A 255 -17.17 -41.53 -11.50
C LYS A 255 -16.78 -41.14 -10.07
N ALA A 256 -15.71 -41.73 -9.53
CA ALA A 256 -15.20 -41.36 -8.22
C ALA A 256 -14.73 -39.91 -8.19
N ALA A 257 -14.04 -39.48 -9.25
CA ALA A 257 -13.64 -38.10 -9.39
C ALA A 257 -14.89 -37.19 -9.56
N GLU A 258 -15.89 -37.55 -10.40
CA GLU A 258 -17.23 -36.91 -10.54
C GLU A 258 -17.88 -36.64 -9.18
N ALA A 259 -17.97 -37.68 -8.37
CA ALA A 259 -18.49 -37.60 -7.01
C ALA A 259 -17.63 -36.70 -6.10
N ALA A 260 -16.30 -36.78 -6.17
CA ALA A 260 -15.41 -35.96 -5.34
C ALA A 260 -15.54 -34.46 -5.64
N GLN A 261 -15.68 -34.08 -6.93
CA GLN A 261 -15.95 -32.69 -7.29
C GLN A 261 -17.33 -32.24 -6.89
N ALA A 262 -18.36 -33.05 -7.12
CA ALA A 262 -19.71 -32.71 -6.70
C ALA A 262 -19.78 -32.51 -5.18
N ALA A 263 -19.07 -33.35 -4.42
CA ALA A 263 -18.91 -33.19 -2.97
C ALA A 263 -18.14 -31.91 -2.61
N SER A 264 -17.07 -31.58 -3.33
CA SER A 264 -16.31 -30.34 -3.11
C SER A 264 -17.13 -29.08 -3.41
N ILE A 265 -17.86 -29.05 -4.52
CA ILE A 265 -18.78 -27.95 -4.88
C ILE A 265 -19.90 -27.85 -3.84
N GLY A 266 -20.50 -28.98 -3.44
CA GLY A 266 -21.53 -29.01 -2.41
C GLY A 266 -21.02 -28.54 -1.04
N ALA A 267 -19.79 -28.89 -0.66
CA ALA A 267 -19.15 -28.40 0.56
C ALA A 267 -18.90 -26.90 0.49
N MET A 268 -18.42 -26.38 -0.65
CA MET A 268 -18.24 -24.94 -0.86
C MET A 268 -19.56 -24.17 -0.77
N GLN A 269 -20.64 -24.71 -1.36
CA GLN A 269 -21.99 -24.14 -1.26
C GLN A 269 -22.49 -24.10 0.19
N ARG A 270 -22.34 -25.18 0.95
CA ARG A 270 -22.69 -25.22 2.37
C ARG A 270 -21.83 -24.26 3.19
N MET A 271 -20.53 -24.16 2.92
CA MET A 271 -19.64 -23.20 3.58
C MET A 271 -20.12 -21.76 3.36
N MET A 272 -20.47 -21.39 2.12
CA MET A 272 -21.04 -20.06 1.85
C MET A 272 -22.39 -19.85 2.54
N GLU A 273 -23.23 -20.87 2.64
CA GLU A 273 -24.50 -20.77 3.37
C GLU A 273 -24.28 -20.55 4.87
N VAL A 274 -23.32 -21.26 5.46
CA VAL A 274 -22.89 -21.13 6.86
C VAL A 274 -22.32 -19.73 7.09
N GLN A 275 -21.42 -19.24 6.23
CA GLN A 275 -20.91 -17.85 6.26
C GLN A 275 -22.06 -16.83 6.18
N ARG A 276 -22.99 -17.02 5.24
CA ARG A 276 -24.15 -16.14 5.04
C ARG A 276 -25.04 -16.09 6.28
N LYS A 277 -25.35 -17.26 6.84
CA LYS A 277 -26.22 -17.44 8.02
C LYS A 277 -25.64 -16.72 9.23
N HIS A 278 -24.38 -16.99 9.57
CA HIS A 278 -23.74 -16.41 10.75
C HIS A 278 -23.31 -14.96 10.53
N GLY A 279 -22.97 -14.58 9.30
CA GLY A 279 -22.70 -13.21 8.90
C GLY A 279 -23.93 -12.29 8.86
N ALA A 280 -25.16 -12.83 8.83
CA ALA A 280 -26.37 -12.02 8.67
C ALA A 280 -26.60 -11.05 9.84
N THR A 281 -26.29 -11.45 11.07
CA THR A 281 -26.48 -10.58 12.24
C THR A 281 -25.43 -9.46 12.32
N PRO A 282 -24.12 -9.74 12.23
CA PRO A 282 -23.09 -8.70 12.14
C PRO A 282 -23.34 -7.72 10.97
N ARG A 283 -23.70 -8.20 9.78
CA ARG A 283 -24.00 -7.35 8.62
C ARG A 283 -25.18 -6.41 8.86
N ARG A 284 -26.28 -6.91 9.45
CA ARG A 284 -27.42 -6.05 9.82
C ARG A 284 -27.03 -4.96 10.83
N GLN A 285 -26.16 -5.27 11.78
CA GLN A 285 -25.67 -4.28 12.74
C GLN A 285 -24.76 -3.24 12.08
N ILE A 286 -23.91 -3.63 11.12
CA ILE A 286 -23.10 -2.71 10.33
C ILE A 286 -24.00 -1.79 9.49
N ALA A 287 -25.00 -2.34 8.80
CA ALA A 287 -25.96 -1.55 8.02
C ALA A 287 -26.74 -0.56 8.90
N ALA A 288 -27.18 -1.00 10.09
CA ALA A 288 -27.84 -0.13 11.07
C ALA A 288 -26.90 0.95 11.62
N ASN A 289 -25.62 0.63 11.85
CA ASN A 289 -24.60 1.58 12.26
C ASN A 289 -24.38 2.65 11.18
N PHE A 290 -24.22 2.26 9.92
CA PHE A 290 -24.06 3.20 8.80
C PHE A 290 -25.27 4.12 8.65
N ALA A 291 -26.49 3.58 8.67
CA ALA A 291 -27.72 4.38 8.61
C ALA A 291 -27.83 5.37 9.77
N ALA A 292 -27.52 4.93 10.99
CA ALA A 292 -27.53 5.79 12.17
C ALA A 292 -26.43 6.87 12.11
N ASN A 293 -25.24 6.55 11.60
CA ASN A 293 -24.15 7.51 11.42
C ASN A 293 -24.47 8.56 10.34
N LYS A 294 -25.09 8.15 9.23
CA LYS A 294 -25.59 9.08 8.20
C LYS A 294 -26.62 10.05 8.78
N SER A 295 -27.57 9.55 9.59
CA SER A 295 -28.54 10.40 10.31
C SER A 295 -27.87 11.29 11.38
N ALA A 296 -26.78 10.84 12.00
CA ALA A 296 -26.04 11.66 12.95
C ALA A 296 -25.36 12.83 12.22
N LEU A 297 -24.73 12.60 11.07
CA LEU A 297 -24.06 13.66 10.30
C LEU A 297 -25.03 14.79 9.89
N SER A 298 -26.31 14.50 9.61
CA SER A 298 -27.28 15.57 9.36
C SER A 298 -27.50 16.51 10.55
N GLN A 299 -27.32 16.02 11.79
CA GLN A 299 -27.42 16.85 13.00
C GLN A 299 -26.24 17.83 13.14
N PHE A 300 -25.09 17.52 12.52
CA PHE A 300 -23.92 18.40 12.53
C PHE A 300 -23.93 19.43 11.39
N SER A 301 -24.90 19.37 10.47
CA SER A 301 -24.89 20.21 9.25
C SER A 301 -25.03 21.72 9.50
N GLU A 302 -25.57 22.12 10.66
CA GLU A 302 -25.68 23.52 11.05
C GLU A 302 -24.43 24.05 11.79
N ILE A 303 -23.52 23.14 12.19
CA ILE A 303 -22.38 23.43 13.09
C ILE A 303 -21.04 23.23 12.39
N VAL A 304 -20.92 22.17 11.60
CA VAL A 304 -19.71 21.83 10.86
C VAL A 304 -19.81 22.43 9.46
N PRO A 305 -18.76 23.14 8.97
CA PRO A 305 -18.74 23.66 7.62
C PRO A 305 -19.07 22.58 6.57
N GLU A 306 -19.85 22.93 5.55
CA GLU A 306 -20.33 21.99 4.52
C GLU A 306 -19.18 21.16 3.92
N THR A 307 -18.05 21.80 3.64
CA THR A 307 -16.86 21.15 3.09
C THR A 307 -16.35 20.01 3.98
N ALA A 308 -16.18 20.25 5.29
CA ALA A 308 -15.73 19.22 6.24
C ALA A 308 -16.80 18.12 6.42
N LEU A 309 -18.08 18.49 6.38
CA LEU A 309 -19.18 17.54 6.46
C LEU A 309 -19.23 16.61 5.23
N LEU A 310 -19.01 17.14 4.02
CA LEU A 310 -18.95 16.34 2.79
C LEU A 310 -17.77 15.37 2.81
N ASP A 311 -16.61 15.82 3.27
CA ASP A 311 -15.43 14.95 3.43
C ASP A 311 -15.71 13.84 4.47
N LEU A 312 -16.37 14.15 5.59
CA LEU A 312 -16.84 13.16 6.57
C LEU A 312 -17.81 12.13 5.99
N ARG A 313 -18.74 12.56 5.13
CA ARG A 313 -19.70 11.66 4.45
C ARG A 313 -18.99 10.68 3.52
N ILE A 314 -18.02 11.17 2.75
CA ILE A 314 -17.19 10.33 1.87
C ILE A 314 -16.37 9.32 2.69
N ASP A 315 -15.74 9.77 3.78
CA ASP A 315 -14.93 8.91 4.67
C ASP A 315 -15.80 7.86 5.39
N LEU A 316 -16.96 8.25 5.92
CA LEU A 316 -17.93 7.34 6.54
C LEU A 316 -18.37 6.26 5.54
N ALA A 317 -18.85 6.66 4.36
CA ALA A 317 -19.34 5.72 3.36
C ALA A 317 -18.24 4.78 2.85
N THR A 318 -17.04 5.31 2.61
CA THR A 318 -15.87 4.51 2.23
C THR A 318 -15.54 3.45 3.27
N ARG A 319 -15.46 3.84 4.55
CA ARG A 319 -15.13 2.92 5.64
C ARG A 319 -16.25 1.91 5.88
N SER A 320 -17.51 2.35 5.81
CA SER A 320 -18.66 1.47 5.94
C SER A 320 -18.76 0.45 4.80
N ALA A 321 -18.33 0.78 3.58
CA ALA A 321 -18.26 -0.20 2.49
C ALA A 321 -17.18 -1.28 2.73
N GLY A 322 -16.15 -0.99 3.53
CA GLY A 322 -15.16 -1.97 3.96
C GLY A 322 -14.50 -2.71 2.78
N MET A 323 -14.34 -4.03 2.92
CA MET A 323 -13.77 -4.89 1.89
C MET A 323 -14.59 -4.95 0.59
N SER A 324 -15.88 -4.63 0.65
CA SER A 324 -16.69 -4.55 -0.57
C SER A 324 -16.15 -3.50 -1.56
N ARG A 325 -15.38 -2.51 -1.10
CA ARG A 325 -14.70 -1.55 -1.98
C ARG A 325 -13.61 -2.19 -2.84
N LEU A 326 -12.83 -3.12 -2.29
CA LEU A 326 -11.83 -3.85 -3.10
C LEU A 326 -12.52 -4.72 -4.16
N MET A 327 -13.62 -5.39 -3.77
CA MET A 327 -14.43 -6.19 -4.69
C MET A 327 -15.10 -5.33 -5.77
N MET A 328 -15.49 -4.10 -5.43
CA MET A 328 -15.98 -3.11 -6.39
C MET A 328 -14.94 -2.78 -7.46
N GLY A 329 -13.67 -2.57 -7.06
CA GLY A 329 -12.58 -2.41 -8.03
C GLY A 329 -12.48 -3.56 -9.02
N ALA A 330 -12.68 -4.80 -8.55
CA ALA A 330 -12.63 -6.01 -9.40
C ALA A 330 -13.78 -6.09 -10.43
N ILE A 331 -14.94 -5.47 -10.16
CA ILE A 331 -16.05 -5.37 -11.12
C ILE A 331 -16.01 -4.08 -11.95
N GLY A 332 -14.84 -3.42 -12.01
CA GLY A 332 -14.62 -2.21 -12.82
C GLY A 332 -15.10 -0.92 -12.17
N VAL A 333 -15.47 -0.96 -10.88
CA VAL A 333 -15.79 0.24 -10.09
C VAL A 333 -14.51 0.75 -9.44
N ASP A 334 -13.66 1.39 -10.23
CA ASP A 334 -12.55 2.18 -9.70
C ASP A 334 -13.08 3.55 -9.25
N LEU A 335 -12.77 3.94 -8.01
CA LEU A 335 -13.11 5.26 -7.50
C LEU A 335 -12.08 6.33 -7.90
N GLY A 336 -11.06 5.93 -8.68
CA GLY A 336 -10.15 6.82 -9.40
C GLY A 336 -9.24 7.67 -8.51
N ALA A 337 -8.39 8.45 -9.16
CA ALA A 337 -7.59 9.47 -8.50
C ALA A 337 -8.53 10.55 -7.90
N ASP A 338 -8.16 11.11 -6.75
CA ASP A 338 -8.98 12.12 -6.06
C ASP A 338 -8.62 13.55 -6.52
N PRO A 339 -9.54 14.29 -7.16
CA PRO A 339 -9.35 15.68 -7.53
C PRO A 339 -8.91 16.60 -6.38
N ARG A 340 -9.24 16.33 -5.11
CA ARG A 340 -8.77 17.11 -3.95
C ARG A 340 -7.24 17.10 -3.86
N ALA A 341 -6.61 15.95 -4.10
CA ALA A 341 -5.17 15.82 -4.00
C ALA A 341 -4.46 16.66 -5.07
N LEU A 342 -4.99 16.65 -6.30
CA LEU A 342 -4.51 17.47 -7.40
C LEU A 342 -4.73 18.96 -7.14
N ALA A 343 -5.94 19.37 -6.76
CA ALA A 343 -6.24 20.78 -6.49
C ALA A 343 -5.36 21.37 -5.39
N ARG A 344 -5.01 20.60 -4.36
CA ARG A 344 -4.04 21.05 -3.34
C ARG A 344 -2.65 21.28 -3.92
N ARG A 345 -2.17 20.35 -4.76
CA ARG A 345 -0.88 20.49 -5.45
C ARG A 345 -0.86 21.78 -6.28
N LEU A 346 -1.92 22.03 -7.04
CA LEU A 346 -2.06 23.24 -7.87
C LEU A 346 -2.17 24.53 -7.06
N ARG A 347 -2.78 24.52 -5.87
CA ARG A 347 -2.85 25.71 -5.01
C ARG A 347 -1.48 26.14 -4.48
N ARG A 348 -0.60 25.15 -4.23
CA ARG A 348 0.75 25.37 -3.71
C ARG A 348 1.74 25.79 -4.79
N ASP A 349 1.49 25.40 -6.03
CA ASP A 349 2.37 25.74 -7.13
C ASP A 349 2.17 27.20 -7.56
N GLU A 350 3.20 28.01 -7.31
CA GLU A 350 3.18 29.44 -7.62
C GLU A 350 3.20 29.72 -9.13
N SER A 351 3.64 28.76 -9.95
CA SER A 351 3.60 28.88 -11.41
C SER A 351 2.18 28.82 -11.97
N ILE A 352 1.22 28.31 -11.18
CA ILE A 352 -0.19 28.29 -11.57
C ILE A 352 -0.83 29.66 -11.39
N SER A 353 -1.58 30.08 -12.42
CA SER A 353 -2.26 31.37 -12.46
C SER A 353 -3.17 31.57 -11.23
N ALA A 354 -3.24 32.80 -10.74
CA ALA A 354 -4.11 33.14 -9.60
C ALA A 354 -5.59 32.86 -9.91
N GLU A 355 -6.01 33.03 -11.17
CA GLU A 355 -7.35 32.71 -11.65
C GLU A 355 -7.64 31.21 -11.54
N ALA A 356 -6.75 30.35 -12.04
CA ALA A 356 -6.90 28.91 -11.91
C ALA A 356 -6.97 28.49 -10.44
N ARG A 357 -6.08 29.04 -9.59
CA ARG A 357 -6.10 28.76 -8.14
C ARG A 357 -7.40 29.22 -7.46
N ALA A 358 -7.97 30.35 -7.88
CA ALA A 358 -9.23 30.87 -7.36
C ALA A 358 -10.46 30.06 -7.82
N ALA A 359 -10.41 29.40 -8.97
CA ALA A 359 -11.48 28.56 -9.49
C ALA A 359 -11.53 27.15 -8.85
N LEU A 360 -10.39 26.62 -8.39
CA LEU A 360 -10.30 25.27 -7.81
C LEU A 360 -11.27 24.99 -6.65
N PRO A 361 -11.48 25.88 -5.66
CA PRO A 361 -12.42 25.62 -4.56
C PRO A 361 -13.83 25.27 -5.03
N GLU A 362 -14.39 26.03 -5.98
CA GLU A 362 -15.75 25.80 -6.47
C GLU A 362 -15.86 24.44 -7.21
N LEU A 363 -14.87 24.12 -8.05
CA LEU A 363 -14.80 22.83 -8.74
C LEU A 363 -14.79 21.66 -7.76
N ILE A 364 -13.95 21.75 -6.73
CA ILE A 364 -13.80 20.70 -5.72
C ILE A 364 -15.04 20.59 -4.84
N ASP A 365 -15.68 21.69 -4.46
CA ASP A 365 -16.90 21.63 -3.65
C ASP A 365 -18.09 21.06 -4.43
N ARG A 366 -18.20 21.35 -5.74
CA ARG A 366 -19.18 20.69 -6.61
C ARG A 366 -18.96 19.19 -6.68
N TRP A 367 -17.70 18.78 -6.91
CA TRP A 367 -17.31 17.38 -6.91
C TRP A 367 -17.58 16.69 -5.57
N ARG A 368 -17.25 17.31 -4.44
CA ARG A 368 -17.51 16.77 -3.10
C ARG A 368 -18.98 16.44 -2.87
N ARG A 369 -19.90 17.33 -3.30
CA ARG A 369 -21.35 17.09 -3.18
C ARG A 369 -21.80 15.88 -3.98
N GLU A 370 -21.36 15.78 -5.24
CA GLU A 370 -21.67 14.65 -6.13
C GLU A 370 -21.07 13.35 -5.57
N GLN A 371 -19.81 13.36 -5.17
CA GLN A 371 -19.12 12.19 -4.63
C GLN A 371 -19.65 11.72 -3.28
N ALA A 372 -20.00 12.63 -2.37
CA ALA A 372 -20.60 12.24 -1.09
C ALA A 372 -21.90 11.45 -1.33
N ALA A 373 -22.74 11.91 -2.25
CA ALA A 373 -23.99 11.21 -2.60
C ALA A 373 -23.73 9.85 -3.28
N LEU A 374 -22.81 9.80 -4.25
CA LEU A 374 -22.48 8.57 -4.97
C LEU A 374 -21.81 7.53 -4.08
N THR A 375 -20.87 7.94 -3.22
CA THR A 375 -20.17 7.04 -2.30
C THR A 375 -21.11 6.49 -1.23
N GLU A 376 -22.01 7.33 -0.68
CA GLU A 376 -23.06 6.87 0.22
C GLU A 376 -23.97 5.84 -0.45
N ARG A 377 -24.41 6.09 -1.69
CA ARG A 377 -25.25 5.12 -2.43
C ARG A 377 -24.50 3.82 -2.68
N GLY A 378 -23.23 3.88 -3.05
CA GLY A 378 -22.38 2.71 -3.21
C GLY A 378 -22.26 1.90 -1.91
N ALA A 379 -22.09 2.57 -0.77
CA ALA A 379 -22.05 1.93 0.54
C ALA A 379 -23.40 1.27 0.92
N GLU A 380 -24.53 1.95 0.68
CA GLU A 380 -25.88 1.38 0.91
C GLU A 380 -26.08 0.09 0.10
N LEU A 381 -25.79 0.14 -1.20
CA LEU A 381 -25.91 -1.00 -2.10
C LEU A 381 -25.00 -2.16 -1.68
N SER A 382 -23.78 -1.84 -1.26
CA SER A 382 -22.79 -2.85 -0.85
C SER A 382 -23.12 -3.51 0.49
N LEU A 383 -23.74 -2.77 1.41
CA LEU A 383 -24.21 -3.29 2.69
C LEU A 383 -25.48 -4.12 2.55
N ASP A 384 -26.28 -3.85 1.53
CA ASP A 384 -27.52 -4.58 1.20
C ASP A 384 -27.29 -5.75 0.21
N LEU A 385 -26.09 -5.85 -0.37
CA LEU A 385 -25.68 -6.98 -1.19
C LEU A 385 -25.25 -8.14 -0.29
N ASP A 386 -25.69 -9.35 -0.60
CA ASP A 386 -25.13 -10.54 0.04
C ASP A 386 -23.73 -10.81 -0.55
N PRO A 387 -22.63 -10.75 0.21
CA PRO A 387 -21.30 -11.10 -0.27
C PRO A 387 -21.20 -12.41 -1.07
N SER A 388 -22.06 -13.40 -0.82
CA SER A 388 -22.12 -14.62 -1.66
C SER A 388 -22.45 -14.32 -3.13
N ALA A 389 -23.18 -13.23 -3.39
CA ALA A 389 -23.47 -12.73 -4.73
C ALA A 389 -22.23 -12.25 -5.46
N LEU A 390 -21.25 -11.66 -4.76
CA LEU A 390 -20.01 -11.24 -5.41
C LEU A 390 -19.18 -12.44 -5.86
N MET A 391 -19.30 -13.57 -5.15
CA MET A 391 -18.69 -14.84 -5.57
C MET A 391 -19.38 -15.47 -6.78
N SER A 392 -20.61 -15.06 -7.14
CA SER A 392 -21.28 -15.54 -8.36
C SER A 392 -20.57 -15.10 -9.65
N PHE A 393 -19.72 -14.07 -9.58
CA PHE A 393 -18.84 -13.69 -10.68
C PHE A 393 -17.64 -14.62 -10.84
N ALA A 394 -17.37 -15.50 -9.87
CA ALA A 394 -16.37 -16.53 -10.05
C ALA A 394 -16.84 -17.52 -11.13
N PRO A 395 -15.98 -17.88 -12.11
CA PRO A 395 -16.33 -18.82 -13.16
C PRO A 395 -16.88 -20.15 -12.59
N GLY A 396 -18.02 -20.62 -13.11
CA GLY A 396 -18.63 -21.89 -12.71
C GLY A 396 -19.64 -21.81 -11.56
N MET A 397 -19.85 -20.62 -10.98
CA MET A 397 -20.89 -20.39 -9.98
C MET A 397 -22.25 -20.13 -10.65
N ALA A 398 -23.33 -20.44 -9.95
CA ALA A 398 -24.67 -20.10 -10.43
C ALA A 398 -24.79 -18.58 -10.54
N ALA A 399 -25.36 -18.10 -11.64
CA ALA A 399 -25.67 -16.68 -11.81
C ALA A 399 -26.50 -16.17 -10.62
N PRO A 400 -26.27 -14.94 -10.16
CA PRO A 400 -27.04 -14.37 -9.08
C PRO A 400 -28.51 -14.26 -9.50
N ASP A 401 -29.43 -14.29 -8.54
CA ASP A 401 -30.84 -14.06 -8.84
C ASP A 401 -31.05 -12.64 -9.43
N ALA A 402 -32.20 -12.43 -10.09
CA ALA A 402 -32.47 -11.18 -10.80
C ALA A 402 -32.43 -9.93 -9.90
N ALA A 403 -32.81 -10.05 -8.61
CA ALA A 403 -32.80 -8.92 -7.68
C ALA A 403 -31.36 -8.57 -7.29
N THR A 404 -30.54 -9.58 -7.05
CA THR A 404 -29.11 -9.47 -6.76
C THR A 404 -28.35 -8.91 -7.96
N GLN A 405 -28.63 -9.41 -9.18
CA GLN A 405 -28.06 -8.87 -10.42
C GLN A 405 -28.41 -7.40 -10.63
N ALA A 406 -29.65 -7.00 -10.35
CA ALA A 406 -30.08 -5.60 -10.45
C ALA A 406 -29.31 -4.70 -9.47
N LYS A 407 -29.06 -5.15 -8.24
CA LYS A 407 -28.24 -4.42 -7.26
C LYS A 407 -26.79 -4.26 -7.71
N ILE A 408 -26.20 -5.32 -8.28
CA ILE A 408 -24.83 -5.27 -8.79
C ILE A 408 -24.74 -4.29 -9.96
N GLU A 409 -25.71 -4.32 -10.86
CA GLU A 409 -25.77 -3.37 -11.98
C GLU A 409 -25.95 -1.93 -11.51
N GLU A 410 -26.76 -1.70 -10.47
CA GLU A 410 -26.89 -0.38 -9.86
C GLU A 410 -25.58 0.07 -9.18
N LEU A 411 -24.87 -0.85 -8.51
CA LEU A 411 -23.58 -0.58 -7.90
C LEU A 411 -22.53 -0.20 -8.95
N ARG A 412 -22.47 -0.96 -10.05
CA ARG A 412 -21.63 -0.68 -11.22
C ARG A 412 -21.93 0.69 -11.81
N SER A 413 -23.20 1.00 -12.06
CA SER A 413 -23.64 2.30 -12.55
C SER A 413 -23.27 3.45 -11.60
N THR A 414 -23.35 3.22 -10.29
CA THR A 414 -22.94 4.21 -9.28
C THR A 414 -21.43 4.46 -9.34
N GLY A 415 -20.63 3.40 -9.50
CA GLY A 415 -19.20 3.49 -9.73
C GLY A 415 -18.82 4.26 -10.99
N GLU A 416 -19.45 3.93 -12.12
CA GLU A 416 -19.25 4.63 -13.40
C GLU A 416 -19.59 6.12 -13.30
N LYS A 417 -20.62 6.49 -12.54
CA LYS A 417 -20.96 7.90 -12.27
C LYS A 417 -19.92 8.59 -11.40
N ALA A 418 -19.38 7.90 -10.38
CA ALA A 418 -18.34 8.44 -9.52
C ALA A 418 -17.06 8.70 -10.32
N GLU A 419 -16.65 7.76 -11.16
CA GLU A 419 -15.49 7.94 -12.03
C GLU A 419 -15.73 9.00 -13.10
N SER A 420 -16.94 9.06 -13.68
CA SER A 420 -17.32 10.14 -14.61
C SER A 420 -17.23 11.52 -13.96
N SER A 421 -17.63 11.65 -12.69
CA SER A 421 -17.50 12.89 -11.92
C SER A 421 -16.02 13.27 -11.71
N ASN A 422 -15.15 12.30 -11.39
CA ASN A 422 -13.69 12.54 -11.30
C ASN A 422 -13.12 13.04 -12.63
N GLN A 423 -13.41 12.33 -13.72
CA GLN A 423 -12.91 12.65 -15.06
C GLN A 423 -13.41 14.01 -15.55
N ARG A 424 -14.63 14.40 -15.20
CA ARG A 424 -15.17 15.75 -15.49
C ARG A 424 -14.35 16.83 -14.81
N VAL A 425 -14.04 16.66 -13.52
CA VAL A 425 -13.23 17.63 -12.76
C VAL A 425 -11.80 17.67 -13.29
N PHE A 426 -11.20 16.53 -13.64
CA PHE A 426 -9.87 16.52 -14.25
C PHE A 426 -9.85 17.23 -15.60
N ALA A 427 -10.88 17.04 -16.44
CA ALA A 427 -11.00 17.77 -17.70
C ALA A 427 -11.11 19.28 -17.48
N GLU A 428 -11.90 19.71 -16.50
CA GLU A 428 -12.05 21.13 -16.15
C GLU A 428 -10.76 21.72 -15.57
N ILE A 429 -10.04 20.97 -14.72
CA ILE A 429 -8.71 21.36 -14.23
C ILE A 429 -7.72 21.45 -15.38
N ALA A 430 -7.68 20.47 -16.29
CA ALA A 430 -6.81 20.52 -17.47
C ALA A 430 -7.10 21.76 -18.34
N GLN A 431 -8.37 22.13 -18.50
CA GLN A 431 -8.75 23.36 -19.20
C GLN A 431 -8.28 24.62 -18.47
N LEU A 432 -8.39 24.67 -17.14
CA LEU A 432 -7.90 25.80 -16.33
C LEU A 432 -6.37 25.96 -16.41
N LEU A 433 -5.63 24.85 -16.56
CA LEU A 433 -4.18 24.86 -16.61
C LEU A 433 -3.63 25.12 -18.02
N GLY A 434 -4.41 24.86 -19.08
CA GLY A 434 -3.95 25.04 -20.45
C GLY A 434 -2.73 24.17 -20.77
N GLU A 435 -1.63 24.79 -21.20
CA GLU A 435 -0.39 24.09 -21.56
C GLU A 435 0.28 23.40 -20.35
N ASP A 436 0.11 23.96 -19.14
CA ASP A 436 0.65 23.39 -17.91
C ASP A 436 -0.04 22.08 -17.50
N ALA A 437 -1.20 21.75 -18.07
CA ALA A 437 -1.96 20.55 -17.71
C ALA A 437 -1.14 19.27 -17.79
N SER A 438 -0.27 19.16 -18.81
CA SER A 438 0.60 18.00 -19.04
C SER A 438 1.58 17.70 -17.89
N ARG A 439 1.91 18.71 -17.07
CA ARG A 439 2.75 18.57 -15.87
C ARG A 439 2.03 17.85 -14.74
N TYR A 440 0.70 17.84 -14.76
CA TYR A 440 -0.12 17.33 -13.66
C TYR A 440 -1.08 16.21 -14.05
N LEU A 441 -1.47 16.15 -15.32
CA LEU A 441 -2.48 15.26 -15.86
C LEU A 441 -1.98 14.65 -17.17
N GLN A 442 -2.00 13.33 -17.26
CA GLN A 442 -1.77 12.60 -18.50
C GLN A 442 -3.11 12.25 -19.12
N SER A 443 -3.35 12.73 -20.34
CA SER A 443 -4.56 12.38 -21.08
C SER A 443 -4.33 11.20 -22.02
N TYR A 444 -5.29 10.30 -22.11
CA TYR A 444 -5.30 9.20 -23.06
C TYR A 444 -6.68 9.09 -23.71
N GLU A 445 -6.71 8.85 -25.00
CA GLU A 445 -7.94 8.62 -25.74
C GLU A 445 -8.21 7.11 -25.75
N MET A 446 -9.24 6.69 -25.01
CA MET A 446 -9.71 5.32 -25.10
C MET A 446 -10.35 5.16 -26.48
N GLY A 447 -9.69 4.42 -27.37
CA GLY A 447 -10.25 4.07 -28.67
C GLY A 447 -11.57 3.36 -28.44
N GLY A 448 -12.68 3.98 -28.86
CA GLY A 448 -13.97 3.30 -28.89
C GLY A 448 -13.81 2.06 -29.75
N GLU A 449 -14.23 0.89 -29.25
CA GLU A 449 -14.20 -0.35 -30.03
C GLU A 449 -14.68 -0.09 -31.46
N GLN A 450 -13.81 -0.42 -32.40
CA GLN A 450 -13.98 -0.19 -33.84
C GLN A 450 -15.29 -0.83 -34.31
N GLY A 451 -16.37 -0.06 -34.42
CA GLY A 451 -17.64 -0.59 -34.92
C GLY A 451 -18.75 0.43 -35.08
N ALA A 452 -18.81 1.47 -34.24
CA ALA A 452 -19.78 2.55 -34.38
C ALA A 452 -19.11 3.79 -34.98
N ALA A 453 -19.16 3.91 -36.31
CA ALA A 453 -18.69 5.08 -37.04
C ALA A 453 -19.39 6.36 -36.52
N GLY A 454 -18.74 7.09 -35.61
CA GLY A 454 -19.25 8.33 -35.03
C GLY A 454 -19.08 8.52 -33.53
N GLY A 455 -18.61 7.51 -32.79
CA GLY A 455 -18.29 7.67 -31.36
C GLY A 455 -16.94 8.36 -31.18
N GLY A 456 -16.92 9.65 -30.87
CA GLY A 456 -15.70 10.33 -30.42
C GLY A 456 -15.15 9.63 -29.18
N GLY A 457 -13.86 9.26 -29.19
CA GLY A 457 -13.23 8.58 -28.06
C GLY A 457 -13.36 9.41 -26.78
N THR A 458 -13.73 8.78 -25.67
CA THR A 458 -13.77 9.46 -24.38
C THR A 458 -12.33 9.67 -23.90
N ARG A 459 -11.89 10.93 -23.88
CA ARG A 459 -10.60 11.30 -23.28
C ARG A 459 -10.66 11.09 -21.78
N ARG A 460 -9.74 10.30 -21.25
CA ARG A 460 -9.53 10.10 -19.81
C ARG A 460 -8.26 10.80 -19.37
N TYR A 461 -8.23 11.19 -18.11
CA TYR A 461 -7.11 11.84 -17.45
C TYR A 461 -6.63 10.97 -16.27
N LEU A 462 -5.32 10.75 -16.19
CA LEU A 462 -4.64 10.23 -15.01
C LEU A 462 -3.90 11.39 -14.33
N VAL A 463 -3.88 11.41 -13.01
CA VAL A 463 -3.00 12.32 -12.28
C VAL A 463 -1.57 11.82 -12.46
N VAL A 464 -0.69 12.67 -12.97
CA VAL A 464 0.74 12.40 -13.03
C VAL A 464 1.24 12.38 -11.59
N ASP A 465 1.66 11.23 -11.11
CA ASP A 465 2.24 11.03 -9.79
C ASP A 465 3.71 11.51 -9.79
N SER A 466 3.92 12.76 -10.16
CA SER A 466 5.20 13.44 -9.99
C SER A 466 5.26 14.01 -8.58
N SER A 467 6.40 13.82 -7.92
CA SER A 467 6.78 14.56 -6.71
C SER A 467 6.55 16.07 -6.92
N GLU A 468 6.15 16.76 -5.84
CA GLU A 468 5.53 18.10 -5.87
C GLU A 468 6.29 19.10 -6.77
N PRO A 469 5.68 19.68 -7.83
CA PRO A 469 6.28 20.79 -8.55
C PRO A 469 6.27 22.02 -7.64
N GLY A 470 7.46 22.49 -7.26
CA GLY A 470 7.68 23.60 -6.34
C GLY A 470 8.71 23.33 -5.24
N GLU A 471 8.99 22.06 -4.92
CA GLU A 471 10.26 21.72 -4.27
C GLU A 471 11.35 21.97 -5.32
N ALA A 472 12.35 22.81 -5.00
CA ALA A 472 13.49 23.04 -5.87
C ALA A 472 14.04 21.68 -6.35
N PRO A 473 14.60 21.55 -7.56
CA PRO A 473 15.09 20.27 -8.10
C PRO A 473 16.08 19.50 -7.18
N ALA A 474 16.56 20.12 -6.10
CA ALA A 474 17.33 19.50 -5.01
C ALA A 474 16.51 18.70 -3.97
N GLU A 475 15.17 18.79 -3.97
CA GLU A 475 14.27 18.10 -3.01
C GLU A 475 13.23 17.18 -3.63
N ALA A 476 13.13 17.16 -4.97
CA ALA A 476 12.30 16.21 -5.71
C ALA A 476 12.54 14.80 -5.17
N ASP A 477 11.50 14.19 -4.59
CA ASP A 477 11.58 12.87 -3.96
C ASP A 477 12.25 11.89 -4.93
N PRO A 478 13.51 11.48 -4.66
CA PRO A 478 14.23 10.61 -5.57
C PRO A 478 13.58 9.22 -5.62
N THR A 479 12.64 8.91 -4.74
CA THR A 479 11.90 7.65 -4.81
C THR A 479 10.76 7.68 -5.86
N ALA A 480 10.25 8.86 -6.23
CA ALA A 480 9.10 9.01 -7.14
C ALA A 480 9.37 8.57 -8.60
N ILE A 481 10.63 8.64 -9.06
CA ILE A 481 11.03 8.13 -10.39
C ILE A 481 10.95 6.58 -10.46
N ASN A 482 10.81 5.90 -9.31
CA ASN A 482 10.88 4.45 -9.22
C ASN A 482 9.54 3.73 -9.47
N SER A 483 8.44 4.41 -9.81
CA SER A 483 7.10 3.83 -9.89
C SER A 483 6.63 3.40 -11.30
N VAL A 484 7.52 3.30 -12.30
CA VAL A 484 7.14 2.83 -13.64
C VAL A 484 6.76 1.34 -13.60
N SER A 485 5.48 1.10 -13.34
CA SER A 485 4.78 -0.20 -13.34
C SER A 485 4.59 -0.70 -14.77
N LEU A 486 4.58 -2.04 -14.95
CA LEU A 486 4.14 -2.88 -16.10
C LEU A 486 4.39 -2.40 -17.54
N ALA A 487 4.02 -1.16 -17.87
CA ALA A 487 4.38 -0.43 -19.09
C ALA A 487 5.90 -0.30 -19.31
N ALA A 488 6.72 -0.44 -18.26
CA ALA A 488 8.17 -0.34 -18.37
C ALA A 488 8.81 -1.50 -19.17
N THR A 489 8.11 -2.62 -19.37
CA THR A 489 8.54 -3.69 -20.28
C THR A 489 7.92 -3.63 -21.69
N ALA A 490 7.00 -2.68 -21.88
CA ALA A 490 6.26 -2.48 -23.13
C ALA A 490 6.75 -1.27 -23.93
N SER A 491 7.59 -0.41 -23.35
CA SER A 491 8.11 0.81 -23.98
C SER A 491 9.58 1.02 -23.64
N ALA A 492 10.23 1.97 -24.34
CA ALA A 492 11.56 2.42 -23.94
C ALA A 492 11.49 3.17 -22.60
N PRO A 493 12.49 3.02 -21.70
CA PRO A 493 12.57 3.89 -20.54
C PRO A 493 12.71 5.36 -20.97
N PRO A 494 12.40 6.34 -20.09
CA PRO A 494 12.71 7.73 -20.39
C PRO A 494 14.23 7.94 -20.52
N ALA A 495 14.64 8.85 -21.40
CA ALA A 495 16.04 9.28 -21.49
C ALA A 495 16.45 9.99 -20.19
N PRO A 496 17.67 9.78 -19.68
CA PRO A 496 18.23 10.64 -18.66
C PRO A 496 18.11 12.12 -19.06
N THR A 497 17.77 12.95 -18.08
CA THR A 497 17.73 14.41 -18.25
C THR A 497 19.09 15.02 -17.97
N ALA A 498 19.34 16.21 -18.51
CA ALA A 498 20.56 16.95 -18.18
C ALA A 498 20.68 17.20 -16.67
N GLY A 499 19.56 17.43 -15.97
CA GLY A 499 19.55 17.58 -14.52
C GLY A 499 20.04 16.34 -13.77
N GLU A 500 19.64 15.14 -14.20
CA GLU A 500 20.12 13.88 -13.62
C GLU A 500 21.62 13.69 -13.87
N ILE A 501 22.10 13.96 -15.09
CA ILE A 501 23.52 13.87 -15.44
C ILE A 501 24.34 14.88 -14.62
N LEU A 502 23.85 16.11 -14.47
CA LEU A 502 24.50 17.14 -13.65
C LEU A 502 24.55 16.76 -12.18
N ALA A 503 23.48 16.19 -11.63
CA ALA A 503 23.49 15.71 -10.25
C ALA A 503 24.56 14.63 -10.01
N VAL A 504 24.79 13.76 -10.99
CA VAL A 504 25.85 12.73 -10.95
C VAL A 504 27.24 13.34 -11.09
N LEU A 505 27.39 14.37 -11.92
CA LEU A 505 28.68 14.99 -12.22
C LEU A 505 29.09 16.08 -11.22
N ALA A 506 28.16 16.62 -10.42
CA ALA A 506 28.42 17.68 -9.45
C ALA A 506 29.57 17.36 -8.46
N PRO A 507 29.70 16.14 -7.90
CA PRO A 507 30.84 15.77 -7.05
C PRO A 507 32.21 15.91 -7.72
N PHE A 508 32.26 15.85 -9.05
CA PHE A 508 33.50 15.91 -9.83
C PHE A 508 33.89 17.34 -10.23
N GLY A 509 33.21 18.35 -9.69
CA GLY A 509 33.57 19.75 -9.86
C GLY A 509 33.09 20.37 -11.18
N VAL A 510 32.01 19.84 -11.76
CA VAL A 510 31.35 20.47 -12.91
C VAL A 510 30.77 21.82 -12.50
N ASP A 511 31.33 22.91 -13.04
CA ASP A 511 30.91 24.27 -12.76
C ASP A 511 29.70 24.72 -13.60
N GLU A 512 29.23 25.96 -13.43
CA GLU A 512 28.07 26.48 -14.17
C GLU A 512 28.31 26.55 -15.69
N ALA A 513 29.55 26.86 -16.12
CA ALA A 513 29.88 26.94 -17.54
C ALA A 513 29.87 25.54 -18.19
N GLN A 514 30.42 24.56 -17.49
CA GLN A 514 30.36 23.16 -17.88
C GLN A 514 28.93 22.61 -17.78
N SER A 515 28.11 23.12 -16.86
CA SER A 515 26.72 22.68 -16.71
C SER A 515 25.89 22.99 -17.96
N GLU A 516 26.11 24.15 -18.57
CA GLU A 516 25.46 24.51 -19.83
C GLU A 516 25.94 23.62 -20.98
N LEU A 517 27.22 23.30 -21.02
CA LEU A 517 27.77 22.37 -22.01
C LEU A 517 27.16 20.97 -21.88
N VAL A 518 26.97 20.46 -20.64
CA VAL A 518 26.28 19.20 -20.39
C VAL A 518 24.84 19.24 -20.90
N ARG A 519 24.09 20.33 -20.66
CA ARG A 519 22.72 20.46 -21.18
C ARG A 519 22.68 20.36 -22.70
N VAL A 520 23.55 21.10 -23.39
CA VAL A 520 23.65 21.06 -24.86
C VAL A 520 24.00 19.65 -25.36
N ILE A 521 24.99 18.99 -24.75
CA ILE A 521 25.40 17.64 -25.15
C ILE A 521 24.29 16.62 -24.91
N VAL A 522 23.63 16.67 -23.75
CA VAL A 522 22.56 15.73 -23.40
C VAL A 522 21.36 15.90 -24.32
N GLU A 523 20.98 17.12 -24.69
CA GLU A 523 19.88 17.33 -25.65
C GLU A 523 20.25 16.90 -27.08
N ASP A 524 21.47 17.20 -27.58
CA ASP A 524 21.93 16.68 -28.88
C ASP A 524 21.97 15.15 -28.91
N TRP A 525 22.54 14.55 -27.86
CA TRP A 525 22.59 13.10 -27.68
C TRP A 525 21.18 12.50 -27.64
N ARG A 526 20.25 13.12 -26.91
CA ARG A 526 18.86 12.65 -26.80
C ARG A 526 18.22 12.59 -28.18
N GLU A 527 18.36 13.63 -29.00
CA GLU A 527 17.77 13.61 -30.35
C GLU A 527 18.45 12.58 -31.26
N ARG A 528 19.79 12.56 -31.29
CA ARG A 528 20.58 11.74 -32.21
C ARG A 528 20.59 10.25 -31.89
N GLU A 529 20.71 9.92 -30.61
CA GLU A 529 20.86 8.52 -30.15
C GLU A 529 19.57 8.00 -29.54
N TRP A 530 18.97 8.74 -28.60
CA TRP A 530 17.82 8.23 -27.86
C TRP A 530 16.54 8.22 -28.69
N ASN A 531 16.09 9.37 -29.19
CA ASN A 531 14.85 9.50 -29.94
C ASN A 531 14.93 8.74 -31.27
N ALA A 532 16.03 8.91 -32.00
CA ALA A 532 16.21 8.28 -33.31
C ALA A 532 16.33 6.75 -33.27
N ARG A 533 16.82 6.16 -32.16
CA ARG A 533 17.06 4.71 -32.06
C ARG A 533 16.24 4.06 -30.94
N VAL A 534 16.48 4.47 -29.70
CA VAL A 534 15.89 3.85 -28.51
C VAL A 534 14.37 4.03 -28.48
N ALA A 535 13.87 5.25 -28.65
CA ALA A 535 12.44 5.54 -28.63
C ALA A 535 11.69 4.83 -29.78
N ALA A 536 12.25 4.83 -30.99
CA ALA A 536 11.68 4.11 -32.14
C ALA A 536 11.57 2.59 -31.91
N ILE A 537 12.53 1.97 -31.20
CA ILE A 537 12.40 0.56 -30.79
C ILE A 537 11.31 0.42 -29.72
N GLY A 538 11.23 1.35 -28.77
CA GLY A 538 10.18 1.42 -27.76
C GLY A 538 8.76 1.49 -28.34
N GLU A 539 8.54 2.35 -29.34
CA GLU A 539 7.23 2.47 -30.03
C GLU A 539 6.85 1.16 -30.76
N ARG A 540 7.82 0.49 -31.40
CA ARG A 540 7.58 -0.81 -32.03
C ARG A 540 7.24 -1.89 -30.99
N LEU A 541 7.93 -1.87 -29.85
CA LEU A 541 7.68 -2.78 -28.74
C LEU A 541 6.28 -2.54 -28.16
N GLU A 542 5.88 -1.28 -28.00
CA GLU A 542 4.56 -0.88 -27.50
C GLU A 542 3.46 -1.35 -28.45
N ALA A 543 3.62 -1.08 -29.75
CA ALA A 543 2.69 -1.55 -30.77
C ALA A 543 2.57 -3.10 -30.80
N ALA A 544 3.69 -3.80 -30.64
CA ALA A 544 3.70 -5.26 -30.55
C ALA A 544 2.98 -5.76 -29.28
N TRP A 545 3.16 -5.07 -28.16
CA TRP A 545 2.45 -5.34 -26.91
C TRP A 545 0.95 -5.05 -27.00
N SER A 546 0.53 -3.93 -27.61
CA SER A 546 -0.88 -3.64 -27.84
C SER A 546 -1.54 -4.76 -28.65
N LYS A 547 -0.86 -5.25 -29.68
CA LYS A 547 -1.31 -6.40 -30.46
C LYS A 547 -1.32 -7.70 -29.65
N ALA A 548 -0.43 -7.84 -28.66
CA ALA A 548 -0.34 -9.02 -27.78
C ALA A 548 -1.56 -9.21 -26.88
N PHE A 549 -2.36 -8.15 -26.65
CA PHE A 549 -3.59 -8.20 -25.85
C PHE A 549 -4.84 -8.59 -26.66
N ASP A 550 -4.75 -8.71 -27.98
CA ASP A 550 -5.85 -9.22 -28.80
C ASP A 550 -6.08 -10.72 -28.51
N SER A 551 -7.32 -11.21 -28.53
CA SER A 551 -7.62 -12.60 -28.14
C SER A 551 -7.05 -13.68 -29.08
N ASN A 552 -6.51 -13.31 -30.25
CA ASN A 552 -5.99 -14.22 -31.29
C ASN A 552 -4.52 -13.91 -31.65
N VAL A 553 -3.65 -13.82 -30.65
CA VAL A 553 -2.25 -13.42 -30.89
C VAL A 553 -1.44 -14.56 -31.52
N ASP A 554 -0.94 -14.29 -32.72
CA ASP A 554 0.04 -15.14 -33.40
C ASP A 554 1.30 -15.31 -32.51
N PRO A 555 1.78 -16.55 -32.26
CA PRO A 555 3.07 -16.80 -31.62
C PRO A 555 4.24 -15.94 -32.13
N SER A 556 4.23 -15.53 -33.40
CA SER A 556 5.25 -14.64 -33.97
C SER A 556 5.29 -13.24 -33.30
N THR A 557 4.16 -12.76 -32.77
CA THR A 557 4.07 -11.46 -32.06
C THR A 557 4.92 -11.47 -30.79
N TRP A 558 4.88 -12.57 -30.03
CA TRP A 558 5.73 -12.75 -28.85
C TRP A 558 7.21 -12.83 -29.22
N GLY A 559 7.52 -13.56 -30.29
CA GLY A 559 8.88 -13.57 -30.86
C GLY A 559 9.39 -12.16 -31.20
N ALA A 560 8.54 -11.33 -31.80
CA ALA A 560 8.85 -9.93 -32.12
C ALA A 560 9.04 -9.07 -30.85
N ILE A 561 8.21 -9.26 -29.82
CA ILE A 561 8.36 -8.58 -28.52
C ILE A 561 9.73 -8.88 -27.89
N HIS A 562 10.13 -10.15 -27.83
CA HIS A 562 11.42 -10.51 -27.23
C HIS A 562 12.61 -10.06 -28.09
N ALA A 563 12.49 -10.10 -29.42
CA ALA A 563 13.51 -9.56 -30.32
C ALA A 563 13.67 -8.04 -30.11
N ALA A 564 12.56 -7.30 -30.05
CA ALA A 564 12.56 -5.86 -29.80
C ALA A 564 13.14 -5.53 -28.41
N ARG A 565 12.86 -6.33 -27.38
CA ARG A 565 13.48 -6.17 -26.04
C ARG A 565 15.00 -6.33 -26.06
N ARG A 566 15.54 -7.35 -26.77
CA ARG A 566 17.00 -7.51 -26.93
C ARG A 566 17.63 -6.37 -27.71
N GLU A 567 16.98 -5.94 -28.80
CA GLU A 567 17.41 -4.80 -29.60
C GLU A 567 17.42 -3.51 -28.76
N LEU A 568 16.36 -3.27 -27.99
CA LEU A 568 16.22 -2.13 -27.09
C LEU A 568 17.34 -2.10 -26.04
N ALA A 569 17.60 -3.22 -25.36
CA ALA A 569 18.67 -3.32 -24.36
C ALA A 569 20.04 -2.99 -24.96
N SER A 570 20.35 -3.52 -26.15
CA SER A 570 21.59 -3.20 -26.86
C SER A 570 21.67 -1.73 -27.29
N ALA A 571 20.58 -1.17 -27.80
CA ALA A 571 20.51 0.23 -28.24
C ALA A 571 20.69 1.21 -27.08
N ILE A 572 20.13 0.91 -25.90
CA ILE A 572 20.32 1.72 -24.70
C ILE A 572 21.78 1.76 -24.28
N LEU A 573 22.45 0.60 -24.20
CA LEU A 573 23.87 0.54 -23.83
C LEU A 573 24.79 1.27 -24.83
N ALA A 574 24.45 1.19 -26.13
CA ALA A 574 25.14 1.93 -27.18
C ALA A 574 24.93 3.44 -27.04
N ALA A 575 23.69 3.88 -26.77
CA ALA A 575 23.37 5.28 -26.54
C ALA A 575 24.13 5.82 -25.31
N ASP A 576 24.17 5.09 -24.20
CA ASP A 576 24.92 5.50 -23.00
C ASP A 576 26.43 5.62 -23.30
N SER A 577 26.97 4.68 -24.08
CA SER A 577 28.38 4.74 -24.50
C SER A 577 28.67 5.98 -25.34
N ALA A 578 27.75 6.37 -26.24
CA ALA A 578 27.85 7.59 -27.03
C ALA A 578 27.78 8.85 -26.14
N LEU A 579 26.85 8.90 -25.17
CA LEU A 579 26.77 10.01 -24.22
C LEU A 579 28.08 10.21 -23.46
N CYS A 580 28.67 9.13 -22.94
CA CYS A 580 29.96 9.20 -22.26
C CYS A 580 31.11 9.62 -23.20
N ALA A 581 31.09 9.19 -24.46
CA ALA A 581 32.08 9.57 -25.46
C ALA A 581 32.02 11.06 -25.82
N ASP A 582 30.83 11.66 -25.75
CA ASP A 582 30.63 13.10 -26.02
C ASP A 582 30.96 13.95 -24.78
N LEU A 583 30.50 13.52 -23.58
CA LEU A 583 30.71 14.25 -22.33
C LEU A 583 32.18 14.26 -21.89
N ALA A 584 32.88 13.13 -21.98
CA ALA A 584 34.25 13.00 -21.48
C ALA A 584 35.22 14.05 -22.06
N PRO A 585 35.42 14.16 -23.39
CA PRO A 585 36.33 15.15 -23.96
C PRO A 585 35.85 16.59 -23.73
N ALA A 586 34.53 16.83 -23.71
CA ALA A 586 33.95 18.15 -23.49
C ALA A 586 34.25 18.69 -22.08
N LEU A 587 34.31 17.81 -21.09
CA LEU A 587 34.54 18.16 -19.69
C LEU A 587 35.99 17.95 -19.24
N GLY A 588 36.86 17.44 -20.12
CA GLY A 588 38.26 17.12 -19.78
C GLY A 588 38.41 15.84 -18.96
N PHE A 589 37.43 14.94 -19.01
CA PHE A 589 37.46 13.63 -18.38
C PHE A 589 37.88 12.53 -19.38
N THR A 590 38.10 11.32 -18.87
CA THR A 590 38.33 10.12 -19.70
C THR A 590 37.05 9.30 -19.83
N VAL A 591 36.85 8.67 -20.99
CA VAL A 591 35.65 7.83 -21.25
C VAL A 591 35.53 6.67 -20.25
N GLU A 592 36.66 6.12 -19.79
CA GLU A 592 36.72 5.06 -18.76
C GLU A 592 37.05 5.62 -17.36
N GLY A 593 36.88 6.94 -17.17
CA GLY A 593 37.11 7.60 -15.89
C GLY A 593 35.99 7.34 -14.88
N PRO A 594 36.25 7.56 -13.57
CA PRO A 594 35.24 7.41 -12.52
C PRO A 594 34.01 8.31 -12.74
N GLU A 595 34.16 9.45 -13.39
CA GLU A 595 33.08 10.37 -13.77
C GLU A 595 32.09 9.70 -14.74
N MET A 596 32.61 9.10 -15.81
CA MET A 596 31.79 8.43 -16.82
C MET A 596 31.25 7.10 -16.31
N THR A 597 32.00 6.42 -15.44
CA THR A 597 31.50 5.26 -14.70
C THR A 597 30.30 5.64 -13.83
N ALA A 598 30.34 6.78 -13.11
CA ALA A 598 29.19 7.27 -12.34
C ALA A 598 27.98 7.57 -13.25
N VAL A 599 28.20 8.18 -14.43
CA VAL A 599 27.14 8.40 -15.42
C VAL A 599 26.53 7.08 -15.91
N ARG A 600 27.35 6.09 -16.26
CA ARG A 600 26.86 4.76 -16.70
C ARG A 600 26.10 4.03 -15.59
N LEU A 601 26.50 4.18 -14.32
CA LEU A 601 25.81 3.58 -13.18
C LEU A 601 24.39 4.13 -12.99
N VAL A 602 24.04 5.28 -13.59
CA VAL A 602 22.65 5.77 -13.62
C VAL A 602 21.71 4.70 -14.21
N ARG A 603 22.22 3.90 -15.16
CA ARG A 603 21.46 2.86 -15.86
C ARG A 603 21.04 1.69 -14.97
N LEU A 604 21.69 1.47 -13.81
CA LEU A 604 21.27 0.44 -12.87
C LEU A 604 19.82 0.62 -12.40
N ALA A 605 19.34 1.86 -12.33
CA ALA A 605 17.93 2.14 -11.99
C ALA A 605 16.95 1.65 -13.08
N SER A 606 17.38 1.60 -14.35
CA SER A 606 16.58 1.07 -15.46
C SER A 606 16.53 -0.46 -15.52
N LEU A 607 17.18 -1.17 -14.57
CA LEU A 607 17.00 -2.63 -14.42
C LEU A 607 15.72 -3.01 -13.67
N LYS A 608 15.15 -2.07 -12.90
CA LYS A 608 13.90 -2.27 -12.14
C LYS A 608 12.69 -2.68 -13.01
N PRO A 609 12.45 -2.07 -14.19
CA PRO A 609 11.40 -2.44 -15.15
C PRO A 609 11.26 -3.91 -15.51
N MET A 610 12.35 -4.69 -15.49
CA MET A 610 12.33 -6.06 -16.04
C MET A 610 11.93 -7.13 -15.03
N GLN A 611 11.71 -6.77 -13.77
CA GLN A 611 11.11 -7.66 -12.77
C GLN A 611 9.63 -7.84 -13.13
N GLY A 612 9.33 -8.84 -13.95
CA GLY A 612 8.02 -9.08 -14.56
C GLY A 612 6.85 -9.31 -13.60
N PHE A 613 5.68 -9.58 -14.19
CA PHE A 613 4.41 -9.87 -13.50
C PHE A 613 4.61 -10.77 -12.27
N GLY A 614 4.46 -10.19 -11.07
CA GLY A 614 4.33 -10.96 -9.83
C GLY A 614 5.59 -11.12 -8.97
N ALA A 615 6.70 -10.46 -9.29
CA ALA A 615 7.80 -10.34 -8.32
C ALA A 615 7.37 -9.37 -7.21
N MET A 616 6.63 -9.89 -6.23
CA MET A 616 6.32 -9.23 -4.96
C MET A 616 7.61 -8.61 -4.41
N ASP A 617 7.70 -7.28 -4.42
CA ASP A 617 8.80 -6.44 -3.90
C ASP A 617 10.17 -7.14 -3.84
N GLY A 618 10.68 -7.60 -4.98
CA GLY A 618 12.02 -8.19 -5.07
C GLY A 618 13.12 -7.20 -4.65
N ALA A 619 14.28 -7.72 -4.28
CA ALA A 619 15.43 -6.91 -3.90
C ALA A 619 15.73 -5.83 -4.96
N ARG A 620 15.77 -4.57 -4.53
CA ARG A 620 15.93 -3.42 -5.44
C ARG A 620 17.41 -3.09 -5.59
N VAL A 621 17.86 -2.97 -6.83
CA VAL A 621 19.21 -2.49 -7.14
C VAL A 621 19.24 -0.97 -6.94
N THR A 622 20.01 -0.51 -5.95
CA THR A 622 20.16 0.93 -5.68
C THR A 622 21.17 1.55 -6.64
N ASN A 623 20.86 2.73 -7.16
CA ASN A 623 21.77 3.52 -7.99
C ASN A 623 22.79 4.27 -7.11
N PRO A 624 24.10 3.95 -7.18
CA PRO A 624 25.13 4.58 -6.34
C PRO A 624 25.20 6.11 -6.46
N ALA A 625 25.02 6.66 -7.66
CA ALA A 625 25.06 8.11 -7.87
C ALA A 625 23.91 8.81 -7.16
N ARG A 626 22.73 8.18 -7.11
CA ARG A 626 21.58 8.70 -6.36
C ARG A 626 21.79 8.60 -4.86
N VAL A 627 22.46 7.54 -4.38
CA VAL A 627 22.82 7.42 -2.95
C VAL A 627 23.71 8.58 -2.53
N VAL A 628 24.76 8.84 -3.30
CA VAL A 628 25.70 9.92 -3.00
C VAL A 628 25.03 11.29 -3.08
N ALA A 629 24.18 11.53 -4.09
CA ALA A 629 23.42 12.77 -4.22
C ALA A 629 22.42 12.98 -3.06
N LEU A 630 21.67 11.93 -2.67
CA LEU A 630 20.70 11.97 -1.57
C LEU A 630 21.38 12.14 -0.21
N ALA A 631 22.57 11.56 -0.01
CA ALA A 631 23.29 11.64 1.26
C ALA A 631 23.81 13.05 1.59
N ARG A 632 23.84 13.97 0.61
CA ARG A 632 24.30 15.38 0.78
C ARG A 632 25.68 15.48 1.46
N VAL A 633 26.59 14.54 1.17
CA VAL A 633 27.96 14.54 1.70
C VAL A 633 28.85 15.55 0.97
N GLU A 634 30.02 15.85 1.53
CA GLU A 634 30.99 16.73 0.87
C GLU A 634 31.33 16.23 -0.55
N PRO A 635 31.40 17.11 -1.57
CA PRO A 635 31.72 16.73 -2.94
C PRO A 635 32.98 15.86 -3.10
N SER A 636 34.01 16.08 -2.27
CA SER A 636 35.23 15.27 -2.31
C SER A 636 34.98 13.81 -1.89
N VAL A 637 34.24 13.59 -0.80
CA VAL A 637 33.83 12.25 -0.35
C VAL A 637 32.92 11.58 -1.38
N ALA A 638 31.97 12.34 -1.92
CA ALA A 638 31.08 11.90 -2.98
C ALA A 638 31.85 11.40 -4.21
N ALA A 639 32.86 12.15 -4.67
CA ALA A 639 33.71 11.73 -5.77
C ALA A 639 34.58 10.51 -5.42
N ASP A 640 35.06 10.42 -4.18
CA ASP A 640 35.91 9.31 -3.71
C ASP A 640 35.18 7.96 -3.68
N VAL A 641 33.86 7.93 -3.49
CA VAL A 641 33.03 6.71 -3.64
C VAL A 641 33.19 6.10 -5.04
N PHE A 642 33.37 6.93 -6.06
CA PHE A 642 33.59 6.47 -7.43
C PHE A 642 35.06 6.27 -7.76
N ARG A 643 35.94 7.21 -7.37
CA ARG A 643 37.37 7.18 -7.69
C ARG A 643 38.09 5.99 -7.05
N LYS A 644 37.86 5.73 -5.77
CA LYS A 644 38.57 4.67 -5.02
C LYS A 644 38.07 3.26 -5.35
N SER A 645 36.89 3.15 -5.99
CA SER A 645 36.26 1.90 -6.39
C SER A 645 36.02 1.80 -7.89
N ALA A 646 36.75 2.57 -8.71
CA ALA A 646 36.53 2.65 -10.16
C ALA A 646 36.61 1.28 -10.85
N ASP A 647 37.57 0.44 -10.45
CA ASP A 647 37.74 -0.91 -11.00
C ASP A 647 36.55 -1.82 -10.66
N ALA A 648 36.05 -1.76 -9.42
CA ALA A 648 34.92 -2.56 -8.99
C ALA A 648 33.63 -2.16 -9.71
N TRP A 649 33.41 -0.85 -9.89
CA TRP A 649 32.28 -0.33 -10.67
C TRP A 649 32.37 -0.70 -12.15
N SER A 650 33.57 -0.62 -12.74
CA SER A 650 33.80 -1.00 -14.13
C SER A 650 33.55 -2.49 -14.35
N ALA A 651 34.00 -3.34 -13.41
CA ALA A 651 33.71 -4.77 -13.44
C ALA A 651 32.21 -5.07 -13.35
N LEU A 652 31.47 -4.34 -12.51
CA LEU A 652 30.02 -4.47 -12.40
C LEU A 652 29.31 -4.09 -13.72
N LEU A 653 29.69 -2.95 -14.32
CA LEU A 653 29.12 -2.48 -15.59
C LEU A 653 29.43 -3.43 -16.76
N ALA A 654 30.60 -4.06 -16.77
CA ALA A 654 30.96 -5.03 -17.79
C ALA A 654 30.07 -6.29 -17.78
N GLU A 655 29.46 -6.62 -16.64
CA GLU A 655 28.53 -7.76 -16.53
C GLU A 655 27.09 -7.41 -16.88
N LEU A 656 26.72 -6.13 -16.83
CA LEU A 656 25.37 -5.65 -17.06
C LEU A 656 24.72 -6.20 -18.34
N PRO A 657 25.39 -6.28 -19.50
CA PRO A 657 24.79 -6.86 -20.71
C PRO A 657 24.35 -8.32 -20.52
N SER A 658 25.16 -9.12 -19.82
CA SER A 658 24.84 -10.53 -19.53
C SER A 658 23.69 -10.68 -18.53
N TRP A 659 23.53 -9.72 -17.61
CA TRP A 659 22.40 -9.71 -16.69
C TRP A 659 21.11 -9.42 -17.46
N LEU A 660 21.12 -8.41 -18.33
CA LEU A 660 20.00 -8.05 -19.19
C LEU A 660 19.56 -9.20 -20.10
N GLU A 661 20.52 -9.88 -20.74
CA GLU A 661 20.23 -10.99 -21.65
C GLU A 661 19.56 -12.16 -20.92
N ARG A 662 20.08 -12.53 -19.74
CA ARG A 662 19.46 -13.56 -18.90
C ARG A 662 18.05 -13.19 -18.47
N GLU A 663 17.80 -11.93 -18.12
CA GLU A 663 16.47 -11.49 -17.72
C GLU A 663 15.47 -11.53 -18.88
N ILE A 664 15.88 -11.07 -20.07
CA ILE A 664 15.04 -11.12 -21.26
C ILE A 664 14.68 -12.58 -21.62
N GLU A 665 15.61 -13.52 -21.46
CA GLU A 665 15.33 -14.94 -21.69
C GLU A 665 14.37 -15.52 -20.64
N ARG A 666 14.53 -15.16 -19.36
CA ARG A 666 13.57 -15.56 -18.32
C ARG A 666 12.18 -15.01 -18.60
N GLN A 667 12.06 -13.74 -18.98
CA GLN A 667 10.76 -13.15 -19.32
C GLN A 667 10.13 -13.83 -20.54
N ARG A 668 10.93 -14.26 -21.51
CA ARG A 668 10.45 -15.07 -22.62
C ARG A 668 9.89 -16.42 -22.16
N GLU A 669 10.61 -17.11 -21.29
CA GLU A 669 10.14 -18.37 -20.74
C GLU A 669 8.85 -18.17 -19.90
N PHE A 670 8.74 -17.07 -19.14
CA PHE A 670 7.51 -16.69 -18.45
C PHE A 670 6.33 -16.49 -19.38
N ASP A 671 6.51 -15.66 -20.42
CA ASP A 671 5.47 -15.34 -21.38
C ASP A 671 5.02 -16.62 -22.12
N GLU A 672 5.95 -17.54 -22.43
CA GLU A 672 5.65 -18.86 -23.01
C GLU A 672 4.85 -19.77 -22.05
N LEU A 673 5.28 -19.90 -20.80
CA LEU A 673 4.62 -20.74 -19.80
C LEU A 673 3.24 -20.22 -19.42
N SER A 674 3.11 -18.89 -19.28
CA SER A 674 1.83 -18.21 -19.04
C SER A 674 0.85 -18.52 -20.17
N ARG A 675 1.30 -18.41 -21.43
CA ARG A 675 0.47 -18.77 -22.59
C ARG A 675 0.08 -20.23 -22.63
N VAL A 676 1.00 -21.15 -22.33
CA VAL A 676 0.66 -22.58 -22.25
C VAL A 676 -0.39 -22.80 -21.18
N SER A 677 -0.27 -22.16 -20.02
CA SER A 677 -1.25 -22.23 -18.95
C SER A 677 -2.62 -21.67 -19.36
N THR A 678 -2.66 -20.49 -19.98
CA THR A 678 -3.91 -19.84 -20.42
C THR A 678 -4.56 -20.56 -21.61
N ALA A 679 -3.78 -20.97 -22.61
CA ALA A 679 -4.30 -21.67 -23.79
C ALA A 679 -4.89 -23.03 -23.40
N SER A 680 -4.20 -23.78 -22.52
CA SER A 680 -4.74 -25.00 -21.93
C SER A 680 -6.01 -24.75 -21.10
N ALA A 681 -6.23 -23.56 -20.55
CA ALA A 681 -7.45 -23.24 -19.83
C ALA A 681 -8.61 -22.79 -20.75
N SER A 682 -8.34 -22.33 -21.97
CA SER A 682 -9.37 -21.77 -22.86
C SER A 682 -10.03 -22.78 -23.81
N ASP A 683 -9.38 -23.90 -24.12
CA ASP A 683 -9.85 -24.86 -25.14
C ASP A 683 -10.60 -26.03 -24.48
N SER A 684 -11.93 -25.90 -24.30
CA SER A 684 -12.72 -26.77 -23.42
C SER A 684 -12.75 -28.26 -23.78
N ASP A 685 -12.38 -28.61 -25.02
CA ASP A 685 -12.61 -29.96 -25.57
C ASP A 685 -11.34 -30.85 -25.57
N ASP A 686 -10.12 -30.28 -25.51
CA ASP A 686 -8.82 -31.00 -25.61
C ASP A 686 -7.74 -30.45 -24.65
N ILE A 687 -8.11 -30.15 -23.40
CA ILE A 687 -7.17 -29.63 -22.41
C ILE A 687 -6.11 -30.67 -22.02
N ASP A 688 -4.86 -30.40 -22.38
CA ASP A 688 -3.68 -31.12 -21.87
C ASP A 688 -3.32 -30.60 -20.47
N TRP A 689 -3.96 -31.19 -19.45
CA TRP A 689 -3.78 -30.84 -18.04
C TRP A 689 -2.38 -31.09 -17.52
N GLU A 690 -1.75 -32.16 -17.98
CA GLU A 690 -0.40 -32.48 -17.56
C GLU A 690 0.59 -31.44 -18.09
N LYS A 691 0.36 -30.94 -19.31
CA LYS A 691 1.10 -29.80 -19.86
C LYS A 691 0.84 -28.51 -19.08
N ALA A 692 -0.42 -28.20 -18.74
CA ALA A 692 -0.76 -27.01 -17.95
C ALA A 692 -0.14 -27.04 -16.54
N ARG A 693 -0.19 -28.20 -15.87
CA ARG A 693 0.43 -28.43 -14.55
C ARG A 693 1.94 -28.26 -14.60
N ARG A 694 2.61 -28.91 -15.57
CA ARG A 694 4.06 -28.76 -15.76
C ARG A 694 4.44 -27.32 -16.07
N ALA A 695 3.63 -26.62 -16.89
CA ALA A 695 3.85 -25.20 -17.17
C ALA A 695 3.73 -24.35 -15.91
N GLY A 696 2.72 -24.61 -15.05
CA GLY A 696 2.56 -23.95 -13.76
C GLY A 696 3.70 -24.23 -12.77
N GLU A 697 4.17 -25.48 -12.69
CA GLU A 697 5.31 -25.86 -11.84
C GLU A 697 6.60 -25.16 -12.29
N ARG A 698 6.89 -25.18 -13.60
CA ARG A 698 8.05 -24.49 -14.17
C ARG A 698 7.91 -22.97 -14.01
N TYR A 699 6.71 -22.42 -14.17
CA TYR A 699 6.45 -20.99 -13.93
C TYR A 699 6.82 -20.62 -12.48
N GLY A 700 6.39 -21.41 -11.50
CA GLY A 700 6.73 -21.19 -10.09
C GLY A 700 8.22 -21.39 -9.77
N GLU A 701 8.92 -22.30 -10.44
CA GLU A 701 10.38 -22.43 -10.34
C GLU A 701 11.09 -21.21 -10.92
N LEU A 702 10.70 -20.78 -12.11
CA LEU A 702 11.25 -19.61 -12.80
C LEU A 702 11.04 -18.31 -12.00
N MET A 703 9.90 -18.14 -11.31
CA MET A 703 9.67 -17.03 -10.37
C MET A 703 10.72 -17.02 -9.25
N ARG A 704 11.04 -18.19 -8.69
CA ARG A 704 12.05 -18.31 -7.63
C ARG A 704 13.46 -18.09 -8.16
N GLU A 705 13.79 -18.59 -9.35
CA GLU A 705 15.06 -18.33 -10.02
C GLU A 705 15.24 -16.83 -10.33
N SER A 706 14.18 -16.16 -10.81
CA SER A 706 14.15 -14.73 -11.07
C SER A 706 14.37 -13.90 -9.81
N ALA A 707 13.59 -14.18 -8.76
CA ALA A 707 13.72 -13.51 -7.47
C ALA A 707 15.12 -13.70 -6.87
N ARG A 708 15.65 -14.93 -6.92
CA ARG A 708 16.99 -15.25 -6.40
C ARG A 708 18.09 -14.49 -7.14
N ALA A 709 18.10 -14.50 -8.47
CA ALA A 709 19.13 -13.78 -9.22
C ALA A 709 19.01 -12.26 -9.05
N SER A 710 17.79 -11.73 -8.93
CA SER A 710 17.57 -10.32 -8.59
C SER A 710 18.16 -9.97 -7.22
N ALA A 711 17.95 -10.84 -6.22
CA ALA A 711 18.57 -10.71 -4.91
C ALA A 711 20.10 -10.79 -4.96
N GLU A 712 20.66 -11.76 -5.67
CA GLU A 712 22.12 -11.89 -5.85
C GLU A 712 22.73 -10.64 -6.51
N ASN A 713 22.09 -10.10 -7.56
CA ASN A 713 22.52 -8.86 -8.22
C ASN A 713 22.42 -7.66 -7.28
N ALA A 714 21.32 -7.51 -6.54
CA ALA A 714 21.12 -6.42 -5.59
C ALA A 714 22.13 -6.48 -4.42
N THR A 715 22.39 -7.68 -3.88
CA THR A 715 23.44 -7.92 -2.88
C THR A 715 24.79 -7.50 -3.43
N ARG A 716 25.15 -7.91 -4.64
CA ARG A 716 26.44 -7.56 -5.24
C ARG A 716 26.63 -6.06 -5.43
N VAL A 717 25.60 -5.35 -5.93
CA VAL A 717 25.65 -3.89 -6.03
C VAL A 717 25.79 -3.25 -4.65
N THR A 718 25.05 -3.75 -3.66
CA THR A 718 25.09 -3.26 -2.28
C THR A 718 26.46 -3.45 -1.64
N GLU A 719 27.06 -4.64 -1.76
CA GLU A 719 28.40 -4.93 -1.23
C GLU A 719 29.47 -4.06 -1.91
N THR A 720 29.36 -3.85 -3.22
CA THR A 720 30.27 -2.96 -3.96
C THR A 720 30.14 -1.52 -3.47
N LEU A 721 28.91 -1.06 -3.24
CA LEU A 721 28.63 0.27 -2.71
C LEU A 721 29.13 0.45 -1.27
N ASP A 722 28.85 -0.50 -0.39
CA ASP A 722 29.27 -0.44 1.01
C ASP A 722 30.81 -0.46 1.12
N ALA A 723 31.49 -1.25 0.28
CA ALA A 723 32.96 -1.22 0.18
C ALA A 723 33.48 0.13 -0.34
N ALA A 724 32.81 0.72 -1.33
CA ALA A 724 33.15 2.04 -1.86
C ALA A 724 32.97 3.17 -0.83
N ILE A 725 31.88 3.13 -0.05
CA ILE A 725 31.62 4.05 1.06
C ILE A 725 32.72 3.92 2.13
N ALA A 726 33.09 2.69 2.50
CA ALA A 726 34.15 2.43 3.47
C ALA A 726 35.51 2.95 3.02
N ALA A 727 35.84 2.84 1.73
CA ALA A 727 37.07 3.37 1.14
C ALA A 727 37.06 4.91 1.01
N ALA A 728 35.89 5.51 0.77
CA ALA A 728 35.75 6.95 0.56
C ALA A 728 36.01 7.76 1.83
N THR A 729 35.61 7.27 3.00
CA THR A 729 35.68 8.03 4.26
C THR A 729 35.90 7.13 5.49
N GLU A 730 36.62 7.66 6.48
CA GLU A 730 36.76 7.06 7.82
C GLU A 730 35.72 7.61 8.82
N SER A 731 35.00 8.68 8.46
CA SER A 731 34.01 9.30 9.33
C SER A 731 32.74 8.45 9.43
N GLU A 732 32.48 7.91 10.62
CA GLU A 732 31.30 7.07 10.88
C GLU A 732 29.98 7.81 10.63
N THR A 733 29.93 9.12 10.93
CA THR A 733 28.77 9.96 10.63
C THR A 733 28.48 10.02 9.12
N VAL A 734 29.51 10.18 8.30
CA VAL A 734 29.36 10.26 6.83
C VAL A 734 28.99 8.89 6.25
N ARG A 735 29.53 7.79 6.80
CA ARG A 735 29.11 6.42 6.45
C ARG A 735 27.65 6.17 6.78
N ALA A 736 27.19 6.57 7.96
CA ALA A 736 25.79 6.45 8.37
C ALA A 736 24.86 7.23 7.44
N GLN A 737 25.23 8.44 7.03
CA GLN A 737 24.46 9.24 6.05
C GLN A 737 24.34 8.54 4.69
N LEU A 738 25.45 8.04 4.14
CA LEU A 738 25.46 7.31 2.86
C LEU A 738 24.66 6.01 2.95
N ARG A 739 24.77 5.28 4.08
CA ARG A 739 23.99 4.06 4.34
C ARG A 739 22.50 4.36 4.44
N ARG A 740 22.10 5.42 5.15
CA ARG A 740 20.70 5.86 5.23
C ARG A 740 20.14 6.17 3.84
N ALA A 741 20.85 6.98 3.04
CA ALA A 741 20.44 7.30 1.68
C ALA A 741 20.31 6.05 0.79
N ARG A 742 21.20 5.07 0.95
CA ARG A 742 21.09 3.77 0.27
C ARG A 742 19.81 3.05 0.65
N LEU A 743 19.55 2.93 1.95
CA LEU A 743 18.40 2.22 2.49
C LEU A 743 17.09 2.90 2.10
N GLU A 744 17.03 4.23 2.14
CA GLU A 744 15.88 5.03 1.72
C GLU A 744 15.52 4.80 0.24
N LEU A 745 16.52 4.71 -0.63
CA LEU A 745 16.29 4.44 -2.06
C LEU A 745 15.89 2.98 -2.33
N SER A 746 16.45 2.01 -1.60
CA SER A 746 16.07 0.60 -1.74
C SER A 746 14.73 0.26 -1.09
N HIS A 747 14.36 0.96 -0.02
CA HIS A 747 13.18 0.69 0.81
C HIS A 747 12.35 1.95 1.10
N PRO A 748 11.88 2.69 0.08
CA PRO A 748 11.06 3.89 0.25
C PRO A 748 9.78 3.63 1.05
N GLU A 749 9.23 2.42 0.99
CA GLU A 749 8.08 2.03 1.80
C GLU A 749 8.38 1.97 3.31
N ILE A 750 9.65 1.80 3.69
CA ILE A 750 10.12 1.87 5.07
C ILE A 750 10.49 3.32 5.39
N TYR A 751 11.24 4.01 4.52
CA TYR A 751 11.75 5.36 4.77
C TYR A 751 10.79 6.48 4.31
N ARG A 752 9.50 6.33 4.58
CA ARG A 752 8.50 7.35 4.21
C ARG A 752 8.72 8.64 4.98
N LYS A 753 8.68 9.78 4.28
CA LYS A 753 8.73 11.12 4.91
C LYS A 753 7.63 11.29 5.98
N SER A 754 6.44 10.70 5.78
CA SER A 754 5.33 10.74 6.75
C SER A 754 5.64 10.05 8.07
N ASP A 755 6.56 9.09 8.07
CA ASP A 755 6.89 8.26 9.23
C ASP A 755 8.19 8.74 9.91
N ASN A 756 8.74 9.87 9.43
CA ASN A 756 9.99 10.46 9.89
C ASN A 756 9.70 11.85 10.51
N ALA A 757 10.35 12.17 11.63
CA ALA A 757 10.26 13.46 12.32
C ALA A 757 11.44 14.40 12.01
N SER A 758 12.46 13.92 11.29
CA SER A 758 13.71 14.66 11.02
C SER A 758 13.43 15.97 10.30
N HIS A 759 12.55 15.99 9.29
CA HIS A 759 12.26 17.23 8.57
C HIS A 759 11.57 18.28 9.46
N GLN A 760 10.68 17.85 10.38
CA GLN A 760 10.04 18.77 11.32
C GLN A 760 11.05 19.32 12.34
N ILE A 761 11.99 18.49 12.80
CA ILE A 761 13.05 18.91 13.73
C ILE A 761 14.01 19.90 13.03
N GLU A 762 14.42 19.61 11.79
CA GLU A 762 15.26 20.50 10.98
C GLU A 762 14.57 21.84 10.68
N ALA A 763 13.30 21.80 10.29
CA ALA A 763 12.49 23.00 10.10
C ALA A 763 12.34 23.81 11.41
N ALA A 764 12.24 23.13 12.56
CA ALA A 764 12.22 23.79 13.86
C ALA A 764 13.53 24.51 14.15
N LEU A 765 14.68 23.86 13.93
CA LEU A 765 16.01 24.44 14.09
C LEU A 765 16.27 25.65 13.19
N GLY A 766 15.57 25.71 12.04
CA GLY A 766 15.60 26.84 11.10
C GLY A 766 14.84 28.09 11.54
N ILE A 767 14.10 28.04 12.65
CA ILE A 767 13.41 29.23 13.19
C ILE A 767 14.45 30.22 13.75
N GLU A 768 14.40 31.46 13.26
CA GLU A 768 15.40 32.50 13.58
C GLU A 768 15.34 32.97 15.05
N ASP A 769 14.14 33.02 15.64
CA ASP A 769 13.88 33.56 16.99
C ASP A 769 13.83 32.48 18.10
N LEU A 770 14.53 31.35 17.92
CA LEU A 770 14.71 30.35 18.97
C LEU A 770 15.63 30.86 20.09
N ALA A 771 15.24 30.64 21.35
CA ALA A 771 16.16 30.81 22.47
C ALA A 771 17.27 29.74 22.41
N ASP A 772 18.47 30.07 22.92
CA ASP A 772 19.62 29.14 22.93
C ASP A 772 19.28 27.81 23.62
N SER A 773 18.46 27.86 24.68
CA SER A 773 18.00 26.66 25.39
C SER A 773 17.02 25.80 24.58
N GLU A 774 16.18 26.41 23.74
CA GLU A 774 15.26 25.71 22.84
C GLU A 774 16.05 25.04 21.70
N ARG A 775 16.99 25.79 21.11
CA ARG A 775 17.89 25.28 20.06
C ARG A 775 18.70 24.08 20.57
N ALA A 776 19.35 24.20 21.73
CA ALA A 776 20.11 23.10 22.31
C ALA A 776 19.25 21.84 22.58
N ARG A 777 17.99 22.02 23.00
CA ARG A 777 17.04 20.91 23.18
C ARG A 777 16.65 20.25 21.86
N LEU A 778 16.40 21.04 20.81
CA LEU A 778 16.09 20.53 19.48
C LEU A 778 17.27 19.78 18.86
N GLU A 779 18.51 20.27 19.04
CA GLU A 779 19.73 19.58 18.57
C GLU A 779 19.94 18.24 19.26
N ALA A 780 19.77 18.19 20.59
CA ALA A 780 19.82 16.94 21.34
C ALA A 780 18.74 15.95 20.89
N LEU A 781 17.50 16.43 20.71
CA LEU A 781 16.39 15.63 20.19
C LEU A 781 16.68 15.11 18.78
N ALA A 782 17.27 15.93 17.91
CA ALA A 782 17.63 15.54 16.55
C ALA A 782 18.61 14.37 16.53
N ALA A 783 19.67 14.45 17.35
CA ALA A 783 20.69 13.40 17.44
C ALA A 783 20.09 12.08 17.98
N ASP A 784 19.35 12.15 19.08
CA ASP A 784 18.71 10.98 19.71
C ASP A 784 17.67 10.33 18.78
N TYR A 785 16.85 11.14 18.12
CA TYR A 785 15.81 10.66 17.21
C TYR A 785 16.41 10.01 15.96
N ALA A 786 17.39 10.66 15.32
CA ALA A 786 18.03 10.15 14.11
C ALA A 786 18.64 8.75 14.32
N ALA A 787 19.35 8.54 15.44
CA ALA A 787 19.93 7.25 15.77
C ALA A 787 18.86 6.16 15.99
N ALA A 788 17.78 6.48 16.71
CA ALA A 788 16.69 5.53 16.96
C ALA A 788 15.92 5.19 15.67
N TYR A 789 15.62 6.19 14.83
CA TYR A 789 14.92 6.01 13.57
C TYR A 789 15.71 5.09 12.62
N ASP A 790 17.01 5.31 12.51
CA ASP A 790 17.89 4.47 11.69
C ASP A 790 17.94 3.04 12.21
N ALA A 791 18.17 2.85 13.52
CA ALA A 791 18.26 1.53 14.12
C ALA A 791 16.99 0.70 13.87
N PHE A 792 15.80 1.29 14.05
CA PHE A 792 14.55 0.60 13.78
C PHE A 792 14.32 0.38 12.28
N SER A 793 14.65 1.36 11.43
CA SER A 793 14.47 1.21 9.98
C SER A 793 15.38 0.13 9.39
N GLU A 794 16.63 0.07 9.85
CA GLU A 794 17.56 -1.03 9.52
C GLU A 794 17.06 -2.38 10.02
N GLN A 795 16.50 -2.45 11.22
CA GLN A 795 15.88 -3.66 11.74
C GLN A 795 14.71 -4.11 10.85
N ILE A 796 13.83 -3.19 10.44
CA ILE A 796 12.70 -3.50 9.56
C ILE A 796 13.21 -3.99 8.19
N VAL A 797 14.27 -3.38 7.65
CA VAL A 797 14.91 -3.84 6.40
C VAL A 797 15.51 -5.24 6.55
N ALA A 798 16.21 -5.50 7.66
CA ALA A 798 16.79 -6.83 7.93
C ALA A 798 15.71 -7.92 8.10
N LEU A 799 14.51 -7.54 8.56
CA LEU A 799 13.34 -8.39 8.70
C LEU A 799 12.45 -8.39 7.44
N ALA A 800 12.75 -7.61 6.41
CA ALA A 800 12.00 -7.62 5.16
C ALA A 800 12.34 -8.91 4.40
N LEU A 801 11.64 -10.00 4.72
CA LEU A 801 11.84 -11.29 4.09
C LEU A 801 11.39 -11.26 2.63
N PRO A 802 12.05 -12.05 1.75
CA PRO A 802 11.41 -12.46 0.51
C PRO A 802 10.11 -13.21 0.80
N ALA A 803 9.20 -13.22 -0.17
CA ALA A 803 7.91 -13.91 -0.06
C ALA A 803 8.06 -15.32 0.54
N PRO A 804 7.13 -15.75 1.42
CA PRO A 804 7.23 -17.03 2.11
C PRO A 804 7.40 -18.17 1.10
N GLY A 805 8.24 -19.15 1.45
CA GLY A 805 8.22 -20.44 0.78
C GLY A 805 6.85 -21.11 0.93
N THR A 806 6.55 -22.08 0.07
CA THR A 806 5.24 -22.75 0.06
C THR A 806 5.05 -23.76 1.19
N GLY A 807 6.05 -23.97 2.06
CA GLY A 807 6.00 -24.92 3.17
C GLY A 807 5.41 -24.33 4.45
N GLU A 808 4.84 -25.18 5.31
CA GLU A 808 4.31 -24.78 6.63
C GLU A 808 5.40 -24.17 7.54
N THR A 809 6.62 -24.71 7.51
CA THR A 809 7.76 -24.16 8.25
C THR A 809 8.14 -22.76 7.77
N ASP A 810 8.18 -22.57 6.45
CA ASP A 810 8.48 -21.26 5.84
C ASP A 810 7.40 -20.24 6.19
N TRP A 811 6.13 -20.68 6.23
CA TRP A 811 5.00 -19.84 6.62
C TRP A 811 5.07 -19.37 8.08
N ARG A 812 5.37 -20.27 9.02
CA ARG A 812 5.54 -19.92 10.44
C ARG A 812 6.70 -18.95 10.64
N GLU A 813 7.81 -19.18 9.95
CA GLU A 813 8.97 -18.29 10.01
C GLU A 813 8.64 -16.92 9.43
N TYR A 814 7.93 -16.88 8.30
CA TYR A 814 7.44 -15.65 7.70
C TYR A 814 6.53 -14.86 8.65
N GLN A 815 5.57 -15.51 9.30
CA GLN A 815 4.70 -14.87 10.30
C GLN A 815 5.53 -14.29 11.45
N ARG A 816 6.47 -15.06 12.01
CA ARG A 816 7.35 -14.61 13.09
C ARG A 816 8.13 -13.35 12.71
N VAL A 817 8.74 -13.35 11.52
CA VAL A 817 9.55 -12.22 11.06
C VAL A 817 8.69 -11.02 10.67
N ALA A 818 7.52 -11.23 10.07
CA ALA A 818 6.56 -10.16 9.78
C ALA A 818 6.06 -9.50 11.08
N GLU A 819 5.79 -10.27 12.12
CA GLU A 819 5.45 -9.75 13.45
C GLU A 819 6.60 -8.93 14.06
N GLU A 820 7.84 -9.42 13.97
CA GLU A 820 9.03 -8.68 14.43
C GLU A 820 9.19 -7.35 13.66
N ALA A 821 8.98 -7.36 12.35
CA ALA A 821 9.05 -6.17 11.51
C ALA A 821 7.95 -5.16 11.87
N ASN A 822 6.73 -5.65 12.12
CA ASN A 822 5.61 -4.82 12.56
C ASN A 822 5.86 -4.21 13.94
N ASN A 823 6.46 -4.94 14.88
CA ASN A 823 6.86 -4.39 16.18
C ASN A 823 7.91 -3.29 16.02
N ALA A 824 8.94 -3.51 15.20
CA ALA A 824 9.95 -2.49 14.92
C ALA A 824 9.32 -1.24 14.26
N ARG A 825 8.38 -1.41 13.31
CA ARG A 825 7.59 -0.30 12.73
C ARG A 825 6.81 0.46 13.78
N PHE A 826 6.11 -0.25 14.67
CA PHE A 826 5.35 0.35 15.76
C PHE A 826 6.26 1.18 16.67
N GLN A 827 7.40 0.64 17.10
CA GLN A 827 8.35 1.34 17.96
C GLN A 827 8.93 2.59 17.30
N ARG A 828 9.27 2.51 16.00
CA ARG A 828 9.72 3.65 15.22
C ARG A 828 8.66 4.75 15.12
N ASN A 829 7.42 4.38 14.83
CA ASN A 829 6.32 5.33 14.69
C ASN A 829 6.00 5.99 16.05
N GLU A 830 5.98 5.22 17.14
CA GLU A 830 5.85 5.76 18.50
C GLU A 830 6.99 6.74 18.84
N ARG A 831 8.22 6.45 18.40
CA ARG A 831 9.35 7.36 18.63
C ARG A 831 9.23 8.64 17.81
N THR A 832 8.72 8.52 16.59
CA THR A 832 8.43 9.65 15.68
C THR A 832 7.37 10.58 16.26
N GLU A 833 6.26 10.03 16.74
CA GLU A 833 5.19 10.83 17.34
C GLU A 833 5.66 11.50 18.63
N LYS A 834 6.45 10.81 19.48
CA LYS A 834 7.07 11.42 20.66
C LYS A 834 8.04 12.55 20.32
N ALA A 835 8.82 12.40 19.24
CA ALA A 835 9.70 13.47 18.78
C ALA A 835 8.89 14.68 18.31
N ARG A 836 7.82 14.48 17.52
CA ARG A 836 6.91 15.55 17.09
C ARG A 836 6.21 16.23 18.27
N ALA A 837 5.80 15.46 19.29
CA ALA A 837 5.26 15.99 20.54
C ALA A 837 6.24 16.91 21.26
N GLU A 838 7.49 16.47 21.40
CA GLU A 838 8.54 17.24 22.08
C GLU A 838 8.90 18.51 21.30
N VAL A 839 8.99 18.45 19.96
CA VAL A 839 9.19 19.66 19.14
C VAL A 839 8.04 20.65 19.35
N ARG A 840 6.77 20.21 19.34
CA ARG A 840 5.62 21.11 19.63
C ARG A 840 5.74 21.77 20.99
N ARG A 841 6.16 21.01 22.01
CA ARG A 841 6.34 21.52 23.38
C ARG A 841 7.46 22.55 23.47
N ILE A 842 8.59 22.33 22.79
CA ILE A 842 9.71 23.27 22.76
C ILE A 842 9.29 24.57 22.07
N LEU A 843 8.56 24.49 20.96
CA LEU A 843 8.19 25.65 20.16
C LEU A 843 6.99 26.43 20.70
N GLY A 844 6.04 25.75 21.34
CA GLY A 844 4.70 26.27 21.63
C GLY A 844 3.81 26.31 20.39
N ASP A 845 2.50 26.51 20.60
CA ASP A 845 1.47 26.36 19.55
C ASP A 845 1.70 27.26 18.33
N GLU A 846 2.08 28.53 18.55
CA GLU A 846 2.21 29.51 17.47
C GLU A 846 3.36 29.16 16.50
N ARG A 847 4.54 28.83 17.03
CA ARG A 847 5.70 28.43 16.21
C ARG A 847 5.52 27.04 15.62
N ALA A 848 4.92 26.11 16.37
CA ALA A 848 4.64 24.77 15.88
C ALA A 848 3.68 24.75 14.69
N ALA A 849 2.66 25.63 14.68
CA ALA A 849 1.72 25.75 13.57
C ALA A 849 2.38 26.20 12.25
N ARG A 850 3.59 26.77 12.29
CA ARG A 850 4.37 27.19 11.11
C ARG A 850 5.13 26.02 10.46
N ILE A 851 5.28 24.89 11.16
CA ILE A 851 6.05 23.73 10.66
C ILE A 851 5.12 22.67 10.08
N ARG A 852 5.29 22.39 8.78
CA ARG A 852 4.51 21.41 8.03
C ARG A 852 4.66 20.00 8.64
N GLY A 853 3.53 19.36 8.94
CA GLY A 853 3.49 17.98 9.47
C GLY A 853 3.90 17.84 10.92
N LEU A 854 4.09 18.94 11.66
CA LEU A 854 4.35 18.92 13.10
C LEU A 854 3.04 18.98 13.90
N VAL A 855 2.11 19.83 13.48
CA VAL A 855 0.69 19.72 13.84
C VAL A 855 0.07 18.71 12.86
N PRO A 856 -0.71 17.72 13.33
CA PRO A 856 -1.33 16.72 12.46
C PRO A 856 -2.01 17.36 11.25
N ASP A 857 -1.41 17.21 10.08
CA ASP A 857 -2.02 17.55 8.81
C ASP A 857 -2.87 16.34 8.41
N GLU A 858 -4.13 16.32 8.86
CA GLU A 858 -5.08 15.23 8.58
C GLU A 858 -5.26 15.00 7.06
N ASP A 859 -4.97 15.97 6.21
CA ASP A 859 -4.94 15.81 4.75
C ASP A 859 -3.73 15.00 4.28
N ALA A 860 -2.56 15.19 4.93
CA ALA A 860 -1.38 14.35 4.70
C ALA A 860 -1.63 12.92 5.20
N ALA A 861 -2.29 12.75 6.35
CA ALA A 861 -2.71 11.44 6.84
C ALA A 861 -3.72 10.77 5.88
N ALA A 862 -4.67 11.52 5.31
CA ALA A 862 -5.60 11.01 4.31
C ALA A 862 -4.90 10.60 2.99
N ARG A 863 -3.83 11.31 2.59
CA ARG A 863 -2.99 10.93 1.44
C ARG A 863 -2.19 9.66 1.73
N ALA A 864 -1.50 9.60 2.87
CA ALA A 864 -0.72 8.44 3.29
C ALA A 864 -1.59 7.16 3.41
N ARG A 865 -2.87 7.31 3.81
CA ARG A 865 -3.85 6.21 3.80
C ARG A 865 -4.15 5.67 2.41
N ARG A 866 -4.03 6.48 1.34
CA ARG A 866 -4.28 6.04 -0.04
C ARG A 866 -3.07 5.41 -0.68
N GLU A 867 -1.90 5.99 -0.42
CA GLU A 867 -0.63 5.44 -0.89
C GLU A 867 -0.38 4.04 -0.33
N ARG A 868 -0.91 3.74 0.87
CA ARG A 868 -0.92 2.38 1.44
C ARG A 868 -1.90 1.40 0.78
N GLY A 869 -2.77 1.88 -0.12
CA GLY A 869 -3.94 1.14 -0.56
C GLY A 869 -5.01 1.04 0.53
N PHE A 870 -6.19 0.52 0.18
CA PHE A 870 -7.21 0.23 1.18
C PHE A 870 -6.73 -0.93 2.06
N ASP A 871 -6.28 -0.60 3.26
CA ASP A 871 -6.01 -1.56 4.32
C ASP A 871 -7.16 -1.48 5.35
N PRO A 872 -8.13 -2.42 5.37
CA PRO A 872 -9.19 -2.45 6.38
C PRO A 872 -8.63 -2.71 7.79
N PHE A 873 -7.35 -3.13 7.87
CA PHE A 873 -6.63 -3.55 9.06
C PHE A 873 -5.61 -2.52 9.55
N ALA A 874 -5.29 -1.47 8.78
CA ALA A 874 -4.50 -0.35 9.29
C ALA A 874 -5.27 0.34 10.43
N GLU A 875 -4.73 0.36 11.64
CA GLU A 875 -5.28 1.23 12.70
C GLU A 875 -5.27 2.68 12.20
N ASP A 876 -6.24 3.50 12.64
CA ASP A 876 -6.20 4.98 12.46
C ASP A 876 -5.08 5.62 13.32
N ASP A 877 -3.92 4.96 13.38
CA ASP A 877 -2.69 5.41 14.03
C ASP A 877 -1.92 6.43 13.18
N ASP A 878 -2.45 6.78 11.99
CA ASP A 878 -1.82 7.66 11.00
C ASP A 878 -2.26 9.10 11.00
#